data_AF-A0AAE3SKT0-F1
#
_entry.id   AF-A0AAE3SKT0-F1
#
_cell.length_a   1.000
_cell.length_b   1.000
_cell.length_c   1.000
_cell.angle_alpha   90.00
_cell.angle_beta   90.00
_cell.angle_gamma   90.00
#
_symmetry.space_group_name_H-M   'P 1'
#
loop_
_entity.id
_entity.type
_entity.pdbx_description
1 polymer ?
#
loop_
_entity_poly.entity_id
_entity_poly.type
_entity_poly.pdbx_seq_one_letter_code
_entity_poly.pdbx_strand_id
1 'polypeptide(L)'
;MPRVFEPGNEDNSFYIEPLTMADEFLPFIALNTDKLQEDNPDLDMPEFTEGTELSPILDNIPVQENGIFTITNYQEEITLTFNVKRGTNEVIMDDDGIIELCVDKEIEGITFSQTQFETEFGQEISVTITKQDLLLEGELELRFVASDNVKAFVFDGEFDSVFCGVVRIAFQKTIAYETLKIKINNQANNEPLAHAMIDCFEIEGAFNYKQIFKHGQKLPSTQNEIMIKQSCLKSLGYYNGRNSEIDGKEGKGTTNGYNNFWKFRGFDNISHSHKPPENALQIEQSNRFTDKDGVVELKILKTALINADVKIKIGLKGIKISLSTSVYNKTVELNIKKSTATFESFDGDNINEDGEVKLYVDAKCCCNRGMTKTDLQNLAPNATAANRDKYRDGINITCNEFGIHTCLEKAHFLAQMLVESANLSAVEEGNVNSTDYGGFPGRGLMQLTYKNTYEEYGEFVDEDFTSSQTAKQKIEKEPHASASGGWFFTLFKANGPVNASKQDDFLEVSAIVNGGFNGLNLRKSNLDTCKSYLKTLCSEVKLNNNIYNFSDSNISSNSTYSFGWAIWHDSKFPSKEGVEKSDTEALAGYNKVIDLNSNRKNTYGLLSLSTFNEYRTKETINGKEVENVYFTTVANKRKADFEEEEENENTDESNPTTTPNER
;
A
#
# COMPACT_ATOMS: atom_id res chain seq x y z
N MET A 1 36.26 18.89 44.10
CA MET A 1 34.77 18.85 44.12
C MET A 1 34.29 19.52 42.85
N PRO A 2 33.38 18.94 42.06
CA PRO A 2 32.84 19.65 40.90
C PRO A 2 31.81 20.68 41.38
N ARG A 3 31.85 21.89 40.83
CA ARG A 3 30.71 22.83 40.89
C ARG A 3 30.14 22.94 39.48
N VAL A 4 28.85 22.64 39.38
CA VAL A 4 27.99 22.87 38.21
C VAL A 4 27.66 24.37 38.15
N PHE A 5 27.67 24.97 36.96
CA PHE A 5 26.99 26.24 36.69
C PHE A 5 26.23 26.16 35.36
N GLU A 6 25.01 26.71 35.40
CA GLU A 6 23.99 26.73 34.35
C GLU A 6 24.29 27.75 33.23
N PRO A 7 23.73 27.58 32.01
CA PRO A 7 23.98 28.47 30.88
C PRO A 7 23.16 29.77 30.94
N GLY A 8 23.81 30.90 30.67
CA GLY A 8 23.19 32.19 30.34
C GLY A 8 23.44 33.33 31.33
N ASN A 9 24.55 34.06 31.17
CA ASN A 9 24.66 35.46 31.61
C ASN A 9 25.74 36.22 30.80
N GLU A 10 25.31 37.23 30.06
CA GLU A 10 26.12 38.12 29.20
C GLU A 10 26.69 39.29 30.03
N ASP A 11 27.74 39.02 30.81
CA ASP A 11 28.74 39.97 31.31
C ASP A 11 29.41 39.37 32.56
N ASN A 12 30.48 38.59 32.37
CA ASN A 12 31.47 38.34 33.42
C ASN A 12 32.82 38.00 32.79
N SER A 13 33.77 38.89 33.02
CA SER A 13 35.18 38.81 32.66
C SER A 13 35.84 37.57 33.26
N PHE A 14 36.48 36.75 32.42
CA PHE A 14 37.38 35.71 32.88
C PHE A 14 38.76 36.31 33.20
N TYR A 15 39.19 36.11 34.43
CA TYR A 15 40.53 36.44 34.91
C TYR A 15 41.50 35.40 34.34
N ILE A 16 42.50 35.84 33.59
CA ILE A 16 43.64 35.02 33.17
C ILE A 16 44.63 35.01 34.34
N GLU A 17 44.88 33.85 34.95
CA GLU A 17 46.12 33.68 35.72
C GLU A 17 47.30 33.85 34.76
N PRO A 18 48.31 34.65 35.09
CA PRO A 18 49.44 34.86 34.20
C PRO A 18 50.11 33.52 33.93
N LEU A 19 50.16 33.14 32.64
CA LEU A 19 50.97 32.05 32.10
C LEU A 19 52.33 32.05 32.79
N THR A 20 52.61 31.01 33.57
CA THR A 20 53.94 30.78 34.10
C THR A 20 54.87 30.43 32.95
N MET A 21 56.06 31.01 32.90
CA MET A 21 57.11 30.84 31.86
C MET A 21 57.55 29.39 31.54
N ALA A 22 56.90 28.36 32.09
CA ALA A 22 57.16 26.96 31.79
C ALA A 22 56.44 26.46 30.51
N ASP A 23 55.37 27.13 30.07
CA ASP A 23 54.56 26.69 28.91
C ASP A 23 55.18 27.06 27.55
N GLU A 24 56.24 27.88 27.52
CA GLU A 24 56.93 28.31 26.28
C GLU A 24 57.95 27.27 25.75
N PHE A 25 58.08 26.11 26.41
CA PHE A 25 59.13 25.11 26.15
C PHE A 25 58.60 23.73 25.75
N LEU A 26 57.32 23.59 25.44
CA LEU A 26 56.66 22.29 25.25
C LEU A 26 56.47 21.92 23.75
N PRO A 27 56.59 20.64 23.37
CA PRO A 27 56.21 20.18 22.04
C PRO A 27 54.72 20.41 21.79
N PHE A 28 54.38 20.90 20.61
CA PHE A 28 52.97 20.99 20.18
C PHE A 28 52.74 20.24 18.87
N ILE A 29 51.58 19.59 18.79
CA ILE A 29 51.18 18.80 17.64
C ILE A 29 50.19 19.62 16.81
N ALA A 30 50.51 19.81 15.53
CA ALA A 30 49.67 20.54 14.60
C ALA A 30 49.21 19.62 13.47
N LEU A 31 47.90 19.56 13.20
CA LEU A 31 47.36 18.82 12.06
C LEU A 31 47.98 19.34 10.75
N ASN A 32 48.49 18.43 9.92
CA ASN A 32 48.98 18.75 8.59
C ASN A 32 47.79 18.82 7.63
N THR A 33 47.24 20.03 7.47
CA THR A 33 46.08 20.28 6.61
C THR A 33 46.37 20.08 5.12
N ASP A 34 47.62 20.27 4.69
CA ASP A 34 48.01 20.09 3.29
C ASP A 34 47.99 18.62 2.88
N LYS A 35 48.28 17.72 3.82
CA LYS A 35 48.21 16.27 3.62
C LYS A 35 46.83 15.68 3.86
N LEU A 36 45.91 16.41 4.48
CA LEU A 36 44.58 15.87 4.82
C LEU A 36 43.84 15.39 3.57
N GLN A 37 43.86 16.14 2.47
CA GLN A 37 43.24 15.73 1.21
C GLN A 37 44.08 14.69 0.44
N GLU A 38 45.41 14.70 0.58
CA GLU A 38 46.30 13.73 -0.06
C GLU A 38 46.12 12.34 0.56
N ASP A 39 46.08 12.27 1.89
CA ASP A 39 45.91 11.05 2.67
C ASP A 39 44.45 10.54 2.63
N ASN A 40 43.49 11.43 2.37
CA ASN A 40 42.05 11.13 2.31
C ASN A 40 41.42 11.72 1.04
N PRO A 41 41.66 11.12 -0.14
CA PRO A 41 41.24 11.70 -1.42
C PRO A 41 39.71 11.83 -1.58
N ASP A 42 38.95 11.00 -0.86
CA ASP A 42 37.48 10.96 -0.86
C ASP A 42 36.84 11.84 0.23
N LEU A 43 37.65 12.60 0.99
CA LEU A 43 37.14 13.51 2.01
C LEU A 43 36.49 14.74 1.36
N ASP A 44 35.21 14.97 1.65
CA ASP A 44 34.56 16.24 1.38
C ASP A 44 35.19 17.30 2.32
N MET A 45 35.89 18.28 1.75
CA MET A 45 36.56 19.34 2.54
C MET A 45 35.57 20.03 3.49
N PRO A 46 35.89 20.20 4.78
CA PRO A 46 34.97 20.80 5.73
C PRO A 46 34.67 22.27 5.37
N GLU A 47 33.40 22.62 5.22
CA GLU A 47 32.96 24.02 5.21
C GLU A 47 33.10 24.57 6.64
N PHE A 48 34.17 25.34 6.90
CA PHE A 48 34.33 26.08 8.14
C PHE A 48 33.18 27.08 8.29
N THR A 49 32.33 26.89 9.31
CA THR A 49 31.34 27.88 9.70
C THR A 49 31.88 28.68 10.88
N GLU A 50 32.13 29.97 10.60
CA GLU A 50 32.66 31.05 11.46
C GLU A 50 34.17 31.04 11.75
N GLY A 51 34.93 31.78 10.93
CA GLY A 51 36.25 32.33 11.31
C GLY A 51 37.35 32.31 10.24
N THR A 52 37.29 33.24 9.28
CA THR A 52 38.36 33.69 8.35
C THR A 52 38.72 32.79 7.15
N GLU A 53 38.71 33.38 5.95
CA GLU A 53 38.98 32.76 4.65
C GLU A 53 40.41 32.18 4.50
N LEU A 54 40.50 31.06 3.76
CA LEU A 54 41.72 30.38 3.31
C LEU A 54 42.48 31.22 2.25
N SER A 55 43.19 32.25 2.69
CA SER A 55 44.50 32.72 2.16
C SER A 55 44.81 34.11 2.75
N PRO A 56 45.95 34.37 3.43
CA PRO A 56 47.14 33.56 3.72
C PRO A 56 47.38 33.44 5.25
N ILE A 57 47.04 32.31 5.88
CA ILE A 57 47.43 32.00 7.27
C ILE A 57 48.13 30.64 7.29
N LEU A 58 49.20 30.52 6.49
CA LEU A 58 50.10 29.35 6.54
C LEU A 58 51.40 29.62 7.31
N ASP A 59 51.66 30.86 7.76
CA ASP A 59 52.95 31.19 8.37
C ASP A 59 52.92 31.74 9.80
N ASN A 60 51.78 32.07 10.40
CA ASN A 60 51.72 32.55 11.79
C ASN A 60 50.35 32.30 12.43
N ILE A 61 50.19 31.17 13.14
CA ILE A 61 49.11 31.00 14.12
C ILE A 61 49.68 31.44 15.48
N PRO A 62 49.13 32.46 16.15
CA PRO A 62 49.49 32.77 17.53
C PRO A 62 49.07 31.63 18.46
N VAL A 63 49.88 31.36 19.48
CA VAL A 63 49.80 30.25 20.45
C VAL A 63 48.57 30.32 21.39
N GLN A 64 47.47 30.98 21.00
CA GLN A 64 46.27 31.07 21.83
C GLN A 64 45.01 30.97 20.98
N GLU A 65 44.55 29.75 20.74
CA GLU A 65 43.15 29.30 20.85
C GLU A 65 43.08 27.84 20.39
N ASN A 66 42.50 26.98 21.21
CA ASN A 66 42.27 25.56 20.92
C ASN A 66 41.42 25.42 19.65
N GLY A 67 42.06 25.28 18.48
CA GLY A 67 41.37 25.03 17.23
C GLY A 67 40.64 23.69 17.29
N ILE A 68 39.33 23.72 17.47
CA ILE A 68 38.48 22.53 17.36
C ILE A 68 38.29 22.26 15.86
N PHE A 69 38.88 21.19 15.36
CA PHE A 69 38.59 20.67 14.04
C PHE A 69 37.34 19.80 14.12
N THR A 70 36.39 20.00 13.21
CA THR A 70 35.21 19.13 13.09
C THR A 70 35.26 18.45 11.72
N ILE A 71 35.75 17.22 11.69
CA ILE A 71 35.74 16.41 10.46
C ILE A 71 34.39 15.72 10.35
N THR A 72 33.62 16.07 9.32
CA THR A 72 32.28 15.53 9.08
C THR A 72 32.34 14.55 7.93
N ASN A 73 31.66 13.40 8.08
CA ASN A 73 31.43 12.40 7.04
C ASN A 73 32.69 11.65 6.57
N TYR A 74 32.89 10.45 7.11
CA TYR A 74 34.00 9.59 6.70
C TYR A 74 33.55 8.15 6.41
N GLN A 75 34.25 7.49 5.49
CA GLN A 75 34.19 6.05 5.17
C GLN A 75 34.69 5.18 6.36
N GLU A 76 35.18 3.96 6.10
CA GLU A 76 35.62 3.03 7.15
C GLU A 76 36.92 3.48 7.86
N GLU A 77 37.84 4.23 7.23
CA GLU A 77 39.20 4.54 7.78
C GLU A 77 39.79 5.93 7.50
N ILE A 78 39.86 6.87 8.44
CA ILE A 78 40.44 8.22 8.22
C ILE A 78 41.88 8.29 8.66
N THR A 79 42.78 8.84 7.83
CA THR A 79 44.18 9.06 8.19
C THR A 79 44.45 10.52 8.50
N LEU A 80 44.91 10.82 9.71
CA LEU A 80 45.29 12.16 10.14
C LEU A 80 46.80 12.23 10.34
N THR A 81 47.44 13.08 9.55
CA THR A 81 48.87 13.36 9.65
C THR A 81 49.10 14.66 10.41
N PHE A 82 50.06 14.65 11.34
CA PHE A 82 50.39 15.76 12.21
C PHE A 82 51.88 16.08 12.15
N ASN A 83 52.21 17.37 12.22
CA ASN A 83 53.57 17.87 12.37
C ASN A 83 53.90 18.06 13.84
N VAL A 84 55.04 17.51 14.29
CA VAL A 84 55.58 17.74 15.64
C VAL A 84 56.44 19.00 15.61
N LYS A 85 55.99 20.07 16.26
CA LYS A 85 56.64 21.39 16.21
C LYS A 85 57.22 21.79 17.56
N ARG A 86 58.29 22.61 17.51
CA ARG A 86 58.92 23.21 18.69
C ARG A 86 58.13 24.45 19.11
N GLY A 87 57.81 24.57 20.40
CA GLY A 87 57.18 25.78 20.97
C GLY A 87 58.07 27.02 20.91
N THR A 88 59.40 26.86 20.99
CA THR A 88 60.41 27.94 20.85
C THR A 88 61.72 27.44 20.22
N ASN A 89 62.64 28.36 19.91
CA ASN A 89 63.96 28.07 19.31
C ASN A 89 65.03 27.53 20.29
N GLU A 90 64.69 27.28 21.57
CA GLU A 90 65.65 26.79 22.57
C GLU A 90 65.37 25.33 22.97
N VAL A 91 66.45 24.55 23.17
CA VAL A 91 66.45 23.09 23.29
C VAL A 91 66.40 22.67 24.75
N ILE A 92 65.30 22.05 25.20
CA ILE A 92 65.22 21.37 26.52
C ILE A 92 64.67 19.93 26.41
N MET A 93 64.19 19.49 25.24
CA MET A 93 63.96 18.06 24.96
C MET A 93 65.05 17.56 24.01
N ASP A 94 65.65 16.42 24.33
CA ASP A 94 66.56 15.70 23.43
C ASP A 94 65.78 15.27 22.17
N ASP A 95 66.50 15.04 21.07
CA ASP A 95 65.90 14.93 19.74
C ASP A 95 64.92 13.74 19.59
N ASP A 96 64.81 12.80 20.54
CA ASP A 96 64.11 11.50 20.43
C ASP A 96 62.98 11.25 21.47
N GLY A 97 61.84 11.97 21.43
CA GLY A 97 60.71 11.81 22.37
C GLY A 97 59.65 10.74 21.99
N ILE A 98 58.83 10.31 22.95
CA ILE A 98 57.59 9.54 22.69
C ILE A 98 56.37 10.44 22.83
N ILE A 99 55.51 10.42 21.82
CA ILE A 99 54.16 10.98 21.85
C ILE A 99 53.15 9.84 22.01
N GLU A 100 52.34 9.92 23.06
CA GLU A 100 51.22 9.01 23.30
C GLU A 100 49.88 9.67 22.93
N LEU A 101 49.02 8.88 22.30
CA LEU A 101 47.64 9.23 21.98
C LEU A 101 46.72 8.68 23.08
N CYS A 102 46.10 9.58 23.83
CA CYS A 102 45.10 9.30 24.83
C CYS A 102 43.71 9.60 24.27
N VAL A 103 42.73 8.75 24.59
CA VAL A 103 41.33 8.97 24.23
C VAL A 103 40.53 9.22 25.50
N ASP A 104 39.93 10.40 25.62
CA ASP A 104 39.23 10.82 26.85
C ASP A 104 37.96 9.99 27.13
N LYS A 105 37.33 9.48 26.07
CA LYS A 105 36.16 8.60 26.15
C LYS A 105 36.22 7.55 25.05
N GLU A 106 36.38 6.28 25.42
CA GLU A 106 36.29 5.17 24.46
C GLU A 106 34.91 5.17 23.79
N ILE A 107 34.92 5.14 22.46
CA ILE A 107 33.73 4.93 21.65
C ILE A 107 33.82 3.50 21.11
N GLU A 108 32.83 2.67 21.45
CA GLU A 108 32.74 1.29 20.98
C GLU A 108 32.68 1.27 19.44
N GLY A 109 33.54 0.46 18.81
CA GLY A 109 33.62 0.37 17.35
C GLY A 109 34.61 1.33 16.68
N ILE A 110 35.54 1.94 17.42
CA ILE A 110 36.68 2.68 16.86
C ILE A 110 38.00 1.96 17.18
N THR A 111 38.89 1.85 16.20
CA THR A 111 40.26 1.36 16.38
C THR A 111 41.28 2.32 15.78
N PHE A 112 42.50 2.31 16.31
CA PHE A 112 43.60 3.15 15.85
C PHE A 112 44.71 2.27 15.26
N SER A 113 45.35 2.70 14.17
CA SER A 113 46.51 2.01 13.62
C SER A 113 47.68 1.96 14.59
N GLN A 114 47.83 3.00 15.40
CA GLN A 114 48.88 3.16 16.41
C GLN A 114 48.45 4.21 17.44
N THR A 115 48.91 4.06 18.68
CA THR A 115 48.62 5.00 19.80
C THR A 115 49.87 5.54 20.48
N GLN A 116 51.07 5.15 20.04
CA GLN A 116 52.36 5.62 20.56
C GLN A 116 53.32 5.86 19.40
N PHE A 117 53.99 7.00 19.37
CA PHE A 117 54.87 7.42 18.28
C PHE A 117 56.23 7.83 18.84
N GLU A 118 57.29 7.14 18.41
CA GLU A 118 58.67 7.61 18.59
C GLU A 118 58.95 8.66 17.51
N THR A 119 59.29 9.88 17.91
CA THR A 119 59.39 10.99 16.96
C THR A 119 60.38 12.05 17.42
N GLU A 120 60.99 12.70 16.43
CA GLU A 120 61.84 13.87 16.64
C GLU A 120 61.12 15.17 16.24
N PHE A 121 61.60 16.32 16.70
CA PHE A 121 61.04 17.61 16.27
C PHE A 121 61.17 17.82 14.76
N GLY A 122 60.08 18.26 14.12
CA GLY A 122 60.02 18.46 12.67
C GLY A 122 59.66 17.19 11.89
N GLN A 123 59.41 16.06 12.56
CA GLN A 123 58.86 14.86 11.93
C GLN A 123 57.33 14.90 11.89
N GLU A 124 56.78 14.07 11.00
CA GLU A 124 55.35 13.84 10.86
C GLU A 124 54.96 12.52 11.54
N ILE A 125 53.84 12.54 12.25
CA ILE A 125 53.19 11.34 12.78
C ILE A 125 51.82 11.19 12.12
N SER A 126 51.42 9.96 11.80
CA SER A 126 50.13 9.69 11.18
C SER A 126 49.36 8.65 11.99
N VAL A 127 48.09 8.92 12.25
CA VAL A 127 47.17 7.96 12.86
C VAL A 127 46.03 7.67 11.89
N THR A 128 45.77 6.38 11.64
CA THR A 128 44.60 5.93 10.91
C THR A 128 43.56 5.49 11.92
N ILE A 129 42.36 6.05 11.82
CA ILE A 129 41.22 5.78 12.69
C ILE A 129 40.22 4.96 11.88
N THR A 130 39.99 3.71 12.27
CA THR A 130 39.06 2.80 11.61
C THR A 130 37.76 2.72 12.40
N LYS A 131 36.64 3.00 11.73
CA LYS A 131 35.26 2.92 12.23
C LYS A 131 34.65 1.57 11.84
N GLN A 132 34.37 0.73 12.83
CA GLN A 132 33.82 -0.61 12.65
C GLN A 132 32.30 -0.61 12.42
N ASP A 133 31.57 0.38 12.94
CA ASP A 133 30.13 0.57 12.68
C ASP A 133 29.91 1.84 11.86
N LEU A 134 29.48 1.72 10.60
CA LEU A 134 29.22 2.85 9.70
C LEU A 134 28.12 3.81 10.20
N LEU A 135 27.25 3.38 11.13
CA LEU A 135 26.20 4.19 11.74
C LEU A 135 26.63 4.88 13.05
N LEU A 136 27.89 4.71 13.48
CA LEU A 136 28.40 5.34 14.70
C LEU A 136 28.22 6.86 14.64
N GLU A 137 27.60 7.39 15.69
CA GLU A 137 27.38 8.81 15.94
C GLU A 137 28.05 9.15 17.28
N GLY A 138 28.81 10.24 17.31
CA GLY A 138 29.48 10.67 18.53
C GLY A 138 30.72 11.52 18.27
N GLU A 139 31.23 12.13 19.33
CA GLU A 139 32.43 12.95 19.28
C GLU A 139 33.59 12.19 19.91
N LEU A 140 34.67 12.00 19.15
CA LEU A 140 35.93 11.44 19.59
C LEU A 140 36.91 12.57 19.88
N GLU A 141 37.45 12.62 21.09
CA GLU A 141 38.49 13.56 21.48
C GLU A 141 39.83 12.81 21.61
N LEU A 142 40.79 13.20 20.78
CA LEU A 142 42.16 12.71 20.74
C LEU A 142 43.05 13.69 21.48
N ARG A 143 43.64 13.23 22.58
CA ARG A 143 44.56 14.00 23.42
C ARG A 143 45.97 13.50 23.19
N PHE A 144 46.88 14.39 22.84
CA PHE A 144 48.28 14.04 22.66
C PHE A 144 49.12 14.46 23.85
N VAL A 145 50.00 13.58 24.27
CA VAL A 145 50.84 13.75 25.44
C VAL A 145 52.26 13.33 25.09
N ALA A 146 53.27 14.15 25.42
CA ALA A 146 54.67 13.80 25.24
C ALA A 146 55.33 13.35 26.54
N SER A 147 56.25 12.40 26.41
CA SER A 147 57.16 11.95 27.45
C SER A 147 58.58 11.82 26.87
N ASP A 148 59.59 12.16 27.67
CA ASP A 148 61.00 12.06 27.28
C ASP A 148 61.48 10.59 27.37
N ASN A 149 62.19 10.12 26.34
CA ASN A 149 62.78 8.78 26.29
C ASN A 149 64.06 8.66 27.11
N VAL A 150 64.74 9.78 27.37
CA VAL A 150 65.90 9.84 28.24
C VAL A 150 65.41 10.15 29.65
N LYS A 151 65.69 9.29 30.62
CA LYS A 151 65.39 9.52 32.04
C LYS A 151 66.18 10.72 32.58
N ALA A 152 65.75 11.94 32.28
CA ALA A 152 66.40 13.17 32.71
C ALA A 152 65.99 13.55 34.15
N PHE A 153 66.62 12.92 35.13
CA PHE A 153 66.83 13.39 36.52
C PHE A 153 65.80 14.37 37.14
N VAL A 154 64.83 13.83 37.89
CA VAL A 154 64.23 14.53 39.05
C VAL A 154 64.06 13.55 40.22
N PHE A 155 64.46 14.00 41.41
CA PHE A 155 64.18 13.32 42.69
C PHE A 155 62.67 13.38 42.94
N ASP A 156 62.03 12.22 43.06
CA ASP A 156 60.59 12.00 43.35
C ASP A 156 59.69 11.64 42.14
N GLY A 157 60.19 10.79 41.24
CA GLY A 157 59.49 9.54 40.86
C GLY A 157 58.19 9.56 40.03
N GLU A 158 57.58 10.70 39.70
CA GLU A 158 56.50 10.80 38.71
C GLU A 158 56.84 11.93 37.74
N PHE A 159 57.08 11.61 36.46
CA PHE A 159 57.07 12.63 35.41
C PHE A 159 55.62 12.85 35.01
N ASP A 160 55.15 14.09 35.13
CA ASP A 160 53.87 14.51 34.56
C ASP A 160 54.03 14.60 33.03
N SER A 161 53.49 13.59 32.34
CA SER A 161 53.06 13.66 30.95
C SER A 161 52.66 15.09 30.51
N VAL A 162 53.33 15.63 29.49
CA VAL A 162 53.08 17.00 29.02
C VAL A 162 51.98 16.99 27.96
N PHE A 163 50.96 17.82 28.11
CA PHE A 163 49.91 17.99 27.10
C PHE A 163 50.42 18.72 25.86
N CYS A 164 50.26 18.12 24.67
CA CYS A 164 50.82 18.61 23.41
C CYS A 164 49.76 19.07 22.39
N GLY A 165 48.50 18.74 22.63
CA GLY A 165 47.41 19.13 21.73
C GLY A 165 46.18 18.25 21.89
N VAL A 166 45.07 18.74 21.36
CA VAL A 166 43.80 18.02 21.31
C VAL A 166 43.18 18.15 19.92
N VAL A 167 42.57 17.07 19.43
CA VAL A 167 41.79 17.04 18.20
C VAL A 167 40.44 16.43 18.53
N ARG A 168 39.36 17.09 18.12
CA ARG A 168 38.02 16.52 18.19
C ARG A 168 37.60 16.02 16.82
N ILE A 169 36.79 14.98 16.76
CA ILE A 169 36.27 14.39 15.53
C ILE A 169 34.81 14.08 15.79
N ALA A 170 33.90 14.72 15.03
CA ALA A 170 32.47 14.46 15.16
C ALA A 170 32.02 13.47 14.08
N PHE A 171 31.73 12.25 14.47
CA PHE A 171 31.09 11.28 13.59
C PHE A 171 29.60 11.61 13.48
N GLN A 172 29.20 12.08 12.30
CA GLN A 172 27.79 12.27 11.98
C GLN A 172 27.20 11.03 11.32
N LYS A 173 25.91 10.81 11.57
CA LYS A 173 25.14 9.74 10.95
C LYS A 173 24.84 10.07 9.48
N THR A 174 25.66 9.58 8.56
CA THR A 174 25.38 9.72 7.12
C THR A 174 24.38 8.64 6.67
N ILE A 175 23.11 9.00 6.54
CA ILE A 175 22.07 8.11 6.02
C ILE A 175 21.93 8.34 4.52
N ALA A 176 22.63 7.54 3.72
CA ALA A 176 22.48 7.53 2.27
C ALA A 176 21.80 6.21 1.83
N TYR A 177 20.72 6.30 1.06
CA TYR A 177 20.02 5.13 0.51
C TYR A 177 20.31 4.95 -0.98
N GLU A 178 20.32 3.71 -1.42
CA GLU A 178 20.12 3.33 -2.81
C GLU A 178 18.66 2.90 -3.03
N THR A 179 18.11 3.28 -4.18
CA THR A 179 16.78 2.84 -4.61
C THR A 179 16.92 1.70 -5.59
N LEU A 180 16.43 0.52 -5.20
CA LEU A 180 16.30 -0.63 -6.07
C LEU A 180 14.89 -0.67 -6.67
N LYS A 181 14.80 -0.63 -7.99
CA LYS A 181 13.52 -0.77 -8.70
C LYS A 181 13.38 -2.19 -9.24
N ILE A 182 12.36 -2.90 -8.79
CA ILE A 182 12.12 -4.28 -9.19
C ILE A 182 10.89 -4.32 -10.06
N LYS A 183 11.08 -4.47 -11.37
CA LYS A 183 10.02 -4.52 -12.35
C LYS A 183 9.63 -5.96 -12.65
N ILE A 184 8.38 -6.30 -12.37
CA ILE A 184 7.86 -7.64 -12.55
C ILE A 184 6.93 -7.66 -13.77
N ASN A 185 7.33 -8.41 -14.80
CA ASN A 185 6.57 -8.60 -16.02
C ASN A 185 6.02 -10.03 -16.12
N ASN A 186 4.93 -10.19 -16.84
CA ASN A 186 4.40 -11.49 -17.20
C ASN A 186 5.28 -12.13 -18.28
N GLN A 187 5.76 -13.34 -18.06
CA GLN A 187 6.61 -14.06 -19.01
C GLN A 187 5.90 -14.33 -20.35
N ALA A 188 4.58 -14.53 -20.35
CA ALA A 188 3.84 -14.93 -21.55
C ALA A 188 3.74 -13.82 -22.61
N ASN A 189 3.70 -12.55 -22.20
CA ASN A 189 3.47 -11.40 -23.09
C ASN A 189 4.35 -10.18 -22.82
N ASN A 190 5.27 -10.25 -21.84
CA ASN A 190 6.14 -9.15 -21.41
C ASN A 190 5.37 -7.88 -20.97
N GLU A 191 4.07 -8.00 -20.64
CA GLU A 191 3.31 -6.90 -20.06
C GLU A 191 3.63 -6.79 -18.55
N PRO A 192 3.67 -5.57 -17.99
CA PRO A 192 3.85 -5.40 -16.55
C PRO A 192 2.77 -6.13 -15.74
N LEU A 193 3.19 -6.80 -14.67
CA LEU A 193 2.28 -7.30 -13.65
C LEU A 193 1.88 -6.15 -12.74
N ALA A 194 1.06 -5.24 -13.25
CA ALA A 194 0.55 -4.13 -12.48
C ALA A 194 -0.26 -4.63 -11.27
N HIS A 195 -0.15 -3.95 -10.13
CA HIS A 195 -1.01 -4.20 -8.97
C HIS A 195 -0.97 -5.67 -8.46
N ALA A 196 0.14 -6.37 -8.67
CA ALA A 196 0.39 -7.74 -8.19
C ALA A 196 0.72 -7.75 -6.70
N MET A 197 0.05 -8.61 -5.94
CA MET A 197 0.19 -8.69 -4.48
C MET A 197 1.53 -9.30 -4.07
N ILE A 198 2.25 -8.60 -3.19
CA ILE A 198 3.51 -9.05 -2.60
C ILE A 198 3.21 -9.68 -1.24
N ASP A 199 3.42 -10.99 -1.06
CA ASP A 199 3.13 -11.68 0.20
C ASP A 199 4.29 -11.76 1.18
N CYS A 200 5.52 -11.57 0.71
CA CYS A 200 6.65 -11.36 1.61
C CYS A 200 7.85 -10.68 0.96
N PHE A 201 8.64 -10.00 1.79
CA PHE A 201 10.04 -9.66 1.56
C PHE A 201 10.91 -10.45 2.53
N GLU A 202 12.01 -11.01 2.06
CA GLU A 202 13.04 -11.60 2.90
C GLU A 202 14.41 -11.12 2.40
N ILE A 203 15.26 -10.66 3.31
CA ILE A 203 16.61 -10.18 3.02
C ILE A 203 17.57 -10.99 3.88
N GLU A 204 18.64 -11.50 3.26
CA GLU A 204 19.70 -12.27 3.88
C GLU A 204 21.06 -11.66 3.51
N GLY A 205 22.05 -11.71 4.41
CA GLY A 205 23.40 -11.19 4.14
C GLY A 205 23.85 -10.16 5.18
N ALA A 206 24.19 -8.95 4.72
CA ALA A 206 24.63 -7.84 5.58
C ALA A 206 23.69 -7.56 6.77
N PHE A 207 22.38 -7.79 6.58
CA PHE A 207 21.40 -7.89 7.65
C PHE A 207 20.33 -8.92 7.24
N ASN A 208 19.66 -9.50 8.24
CA ASN A 208 18.55 -10.41 8.02
C ASN A 208 17.22 -9.72 8.31
N TYR A 209 16.31 -9.70 7.34
CA TYR A 209 14.99 -9.11 7.47
C TYR A 209 13.92 -10.01 6.86
N LYS A 210 12.75 -10.10 7.49
CA LYS A 210 11.60 -10.79 6.90
C LYS A 210 10.31 -10.07 7.23
N GLN A 211 9.55 -9.74 6.20
CA GLN A 211 8.20 -9.21 6.29
C GLN A 211 7.25 -10.12 5.53
N ILE A 212 6.13 -10.46 6.14
CA ILE A 212 5.07 -11.26 5.52
C ILE A 212 3.80 -10.42 5.56
N PHE A 213 3.16 -10.26 4.41
CA PHE A 213 1.88 -9.59 4.25
C PHE A 213 0.76 -10.63 4.27
N LYS A 214 -0.18 -10.54 5.22
CA LYS A 214 -1.37 -11.39 5.20
C LYS A 214 -2.45 -10.70 4.40
N HIS A 215 -2.90 -11.41 3.39
CA HIS A 215 -3.86 -10.89 2.45
C HIS A 215 -5.21 -11.57 2.64
N GLY A 216 -6.20 -10.84 3.17
CA GLY A 216 -7.61 -11.25 3.13
C GLY A 216 -8.08 -12.22 4.22
N GLN A 217 -7.96 -11.88 5.51
CA GLN A 217 -8.61 -12.66 6.59
C GLN A 217 -9.43 -11.79 7.56
N LYS A 218 -10.59 -12.32 7.98
CA LYS A 218 -11.34 -11.95 9.19
C LYS A 218 -10.74 -12.75 10.37
N LEU A 219 -10.44 -12.07 11.48
CA LEU A 219 -9.83 -12.65 12.69
C LEU A 219 -10.74 -13.66 13.40
N PRO A 220 -10.17 -14.74 13.96
CA PRO A 220 -10.49 -15.11 15.34
C PRO A 220 -9.28 -15.16 16.29
N SER A 221 -9.60 -14.75 17.52
CA SER A 221 -9.02 -14.85 18.86
C SER A 221 -7.63 -15.48 19.19
N THR A 222 -7.02 -14.79 20.18
CA THR A 222 -6.20 -15.25 21.32
C THR A 222 -4.75 -15.64 21.05
N GLN A 223 -3.76 -15.30 21.89
CA GLN A 223 -3.77 -14.96 23.33
C GLN A 223 -2.52 -14.13 23.71
N ASN A 224 -2.66 -13.30 24.76
CA ASN A 224 -1.68 -12.46 25.49
C ASN A 224 -1.42 -11.06 24.89
N GLU A 225 -2.19 -10.01 25.24
CA GLU A 225 -2.15 -9.17 26.47
C GLU A 225 -1.02 -8.10 26.42
N ILE A 226 -1.17 -6.79 26.68
CA ILE A 226 -2.21 -5.90 27.27
C ILE A 226 -1.84 -4.45 26.84
N MET A 227 -2.84 -3.56 26.61
CA MET A 227 -2.82 -2.07 26.83
C MET A 227 -3.44 -1.17 25.74
N ILE A 228 -4.03 -1.66 24.64
CA ILE A 228 -4.75 -0.76 23.70
C ILE A 228 -6.11 -1.38 23.31
N LYS A 229 -7.00 -1.55 24.28
CA LYS A 229 -8.41 -1.91 24.03
C LYS A 229 -9.34 -1.26 25.03
N GLN A 230 -9.76 -0.04 24.71
CA GLN A 230 -11.11 0.44 25.05
C GLN A 230 -11.64 1.53 24.11
N SER A 231 -10.82 2.09 23.20
CA SER A 231 -11.27 3.16 22.28
C SER A 231 -11.55 2.72 20.83
N CYS A 232 -10.99 1.62 20.33
CA CYS A 232 -11.07 1.31 18.88
C CYS A 232 -12.15 0.26 18.49
N LEU A 233 -12.97 -0.23 19.41
CA LEU A 233 -13.95 -1.28 19.15
C LEU A 233 -15.32 -0.78 18.63
N LYS A 234 -15.47 0.50 18.32
CA LYS A 234 -16.70 0.99 17.67
C LYS A 234 -16.63 0.92 16.14
N SER A 235 -15.59 1.37 15.45
CA SER A 235 -15.67 1.76 14.03
C SER A 235 -16.02 0.73 12.93
N LEU A 236 -16.17 -0.58 13.19
CA LEU A 236 -16.60 -1.56 12.16
C LEU A 236 -17.96 -2.21 12.43
N GLY A 237 -18.53 -2.01 13.63
CA GLY A 237 -19.95 -2.30 13.90
C GLY A 237 -20.90 -1.20 13.38
N TYR A 238 -20.36 -0.06 12.93
CA TYR A 238 -21.12 1.17 12.67
C TYR A 238 -21.41 1.43 11.18
N TYR A 239 -20.94 0.57 10.28
CA TYR A 239 -21.25 0.65 8.84
C TYR A 239 -22.25 -0.42 8.38
N ASN A 240 -23.01 -1.03 9.30
CA ASN A 240 -24.23 -1.75 8.95
C ASN A 240 -25.33 -0.71 8.71
N GLY A 241 -25.53 -0.38 7.43
CA GLY A 241 -26.49 0.64 7.02
C GLY A 241 -27.95 0.35 7.41
N ARG A 242 -28.70 1.46 7.46
CA ARG A 242 -30.17 1.59 7.49
C ARG A 242 -30.87 0.97 8.71
N ASN A 243 -31.06 1.83 9.71
CA ASN A 243 -31.94 1.67 10.88
C ASN A 243 -31.31 0.97 12.09
N SER A 244 -30.64 1.77 12.93
CA SER A 244 -30.64 1.51 14.37
C SER A 244 -30.64 2.84 15.13
N GLU A 245 -31.83 3.26 15.57
CA GLU A 245 -31.95 4.22 16.66
C GLU A 245 -31.50 3.52 17.94
N ILE A 246 -30.37 3.95 18.51
CA ILE A 246 -30.05 3.79 19.94
C ILE A 246 -29.34 5.08 20.40
N ASP A 247 -30.18 6.06 20.76
CA ASP A 247 -30.11 6.94 21.95
C ASP A 247 -28.78 7.53 22.48
N GLY A 248 -27.77 7.84 21.66
CA GLY A 248 -26.57 8.45 22.26
C GLY A 248 -25.47 9.03 21.38
N LYS A 249 -25.85 9.74 20.29
CA LYS A 249 -24.99 10.60 19.43
C LYS A 249 -23.66 9.99 18.94
N GLU A 250 -23.75 9.28 17.81
CA GLU A 250 -22.71 9.21 16.77
C GLU A 250 -23.39 9.43 15.41
N GLY A 251 -22.83 10.34 14.60
CA GLY A 251 -23.34 10.73 13.29
C GLY A 251 -22.66 10.00 12.13
N LYS A 252 -23.19 10.25 10.92
CA LYS A 252 -22.76 9.72 9.63
C LYS A 252 -21.23 9.76 9.43
N GLY A 253 -20.69 8.79 8.68
CA GLY A 253 -19.27 8.45 8.57
C GLY A 253 -18.33 9.66 8.62
N THR A 254 -17.49 9.70 9.66
CA THR A 254 -16.46 10.75 9.79
C THR A 254 -15.21 10.34 9.00
N THR A 255 -14.33 11.29 8.66
CA THR A 255 -12.95 11.10 8.16
C THR A 255 -12.19 9.99 8.90
N ASN A 256 -12.56 9.73 10.16
CA ASN A 256 -12.03 8.65 10.99
C ASN A 256 -12.43 7.24 10.50
N GLY A 257 -13.63 7.04 9.95
CA GLY A 257 -14.08 5.77 9.37
C GLY A 257 -13.34 5.40 8.10
N TYR A 258 -13.11 6.36 7.19
CA TYR A 258 -12.25 6.20 6.01
C TYR A 258 -10.80 5.92 6.41
N ASN A 259 -10.22 6.78 7.26
CA ASN A 259 -8.87 6.58 7.76
C ASN A 259 -8.72 5.26 8.52
N ASN A 260 -9.75 4.78 9.22
CA ASN A 260 -9.76 3.49 9.90
C ASN A 260 -9.92 2.32 8.91
N PHE A 261 -10.75 2.44 7.86
CA PHE A 261 -10.81 1.44 6.80
C PHE A 261 -9.43 1.24 6.16
N TRP A 262 -8.71 2.34 5.89
CA TRP A 262 -7.34 2.30 5.36
C TRP A 262 -6.28 1.87 6.38
N LYS A 263 -6.39 2.32 7.64
CA LYS A 263 -5.45 1.95 8.72
C LYS A 263 -5.62 0.51 9.21
N PHE A 264 -6.82 -0.07 9.15
CA PHE A 264 -7.13 -1.38 9.73
C PHE A 264 -7.39 -2.49 8.70
N ARG A 265 -7.39 -2.20 7.39
CA ARG A 265 -7.18 -3.24 6.35
C ARG A 265 -5.75 -3.77 6.47
N GLY A 266 -5.61 -4.91 7.14
CA GLY A 266 -4.34 -5.63 7.24
C GLY A 266 -3.51 -5.26 8.45
N PHE A 267 -4.06 -5.39 9.66
CA PHE A 267 -3.20 -5.76 10.78
C PHE A 267 -2.78 -7.21 10.61
N ASP A 268 -1.63 -7.35 9.95
CA ASP A 268 -0.87 -8.57 9.94
C ASP A 268 -0.22 -8.76 11.30
N ASN A 269 -0.16 -10.01 11.77
CA ASN A 269 0.80 -10.34 12.81
C ASN A 269 2.19 -10.18 12.18
N ILE A 270 2.82 -9.03 12.38
CA ILE A 270 4.19 -8.79 11.95
C ILE A 270 5.08 -9.65 12.84
N SER A 271 5.44 -10.85 12.37
CA SER A 271 6.50 -11.64 13.01
C SER A 271 7.83 -11.13 12.47
N HIS A 272 8.44 -10.18 13.18
CA HIS A 272 9.86 -9.87 12.95
C HIS A 272 10.66 -11.04 13.52
N SER A 273 11.44 -11.72 12.69
CA SER A 273 12.44 -12.66 13.20
C SER A 273 13.62 -11.89 13.79
N HIS A 274 14.04 -10.78 13.16
CA HIS A 274 15.05 -9.83 13.62
C HIS A 274 14.68 -8.41 13.14
N LYS A 275 14.76 -7.38 14.00
CA LYS A 275 14.64 -5.98 13.56
C LYS A 275 15.95 -5.66 12.81
N PRO A 276 15.90 -5.11 11.58
CA PRO A 276 17.11 -4.65 10.93
C PRO A 276 17.74 -3.56 11.81
N PRO A 277 19.07 -3.32 11.72
CA PRO A 277 19.67 -2.12 12.30
C PRO A 277 18.83 -0.90 11.92
N GLU A 278 18.66 0.06 12.84
CA GLU A 278 17.69 1.15 12.62
C GLU A 278 17.94 1.85 11.29
N ASN A 279 16.94 1.78 10.40
CA ASN A 279 16.90 2.39 9.08
C ASN A 279 17.72 1.72 7.97
N ALA A 280 18.19 0.47 8.12
CA ALA A 280 18.90 -0.24 7.04
C ALA A 280 18.02 -0.49 5.79
N LEU A 281 16.71 -0.53 5.97
CA LEU A 281 15.73 -0.79 4.91
C LEU A 281 14.46 0.04 5.13
N GLN A 282 13.96 0.71 4.09
CA GLN A 282 12.63 1.31 4.08
C GLN A 282 11.72 0.60 3.09
N ILE A 283 10.60 0.09 3.59
CA ILE A 283 9.51 -0.50 2.80
C ILE A 283 8.27 0.36 3.00
N GLU A 284 7.81 0.97 1.92
CA GLU A 284 6.61 1.79 1.92
C GLU A 284 5.34 0.92 1.82
N GLN A 285 4.19 1.45 2.25
CA GLN A 285 2.92 0.72 2.15
C GLN A 285 2.52 0.41 0.70
N SER A 286 2.96 1.26 -0.25
CA SER A 286 2.80 1.06 -1.68
C SER A 286 3.40 -0.28 -2.15
N ASN A 287 4.48 -0.76 -1.51
CA ASN A 287 5.18 -1.99 -1.85
C ASN A 287 4.44 -3.29 -1.47
N ARG A 288 3.22 -3.19 -0.94
CA ARG A 288 2.32 -4.36 -0.78
C ARG A 288 1.84 -4.90 -2.12
N PHE A 289 1.91 -4.06 -3.16
CA PHE A 289 1.59 -4.42 -4.51
C PHE A 289 2.65 -3.82 -5.42
N THR A 290 2.84 -4.37 -6.61
CA THR A 290 3.48 -3.60 -7.67
C THR A 290 2.62 -2.39 -8.05
N ASP A 291 3.24 -1.33 -8.52
CA ASP A 291 2.54 -0.16 -9.05
C ASP A 291 1.87 -0.46 -10.42
N LYS A 292 1.40 0.59 -11.11
CA LYS A 292 0.78 0.47 -12.44
C LYS A 292 1.73 -0.03 -13.53
N ASP A 293 3.03 0.13 -13.33
CA ASP A 293 4.11 -0.25 -14.26
C ASP A 293 4.80 -1.56 -13.83
N GLY A 294 4.25 -2.27 -12.84
CA GLY A 294 4.77 -3.53 -12.35
C GLY A 294 5.97 -3.39 -11.43
N VAL A 295 6.24 -2.19 -10.91
CA VAL A 295 7.45 -1.87 -10.14
C VAL A 295 7.18 -1.92 -8.64
N VAL A 296 8.17 -2.43 -7.90
CA VAL A 296 8.31 -2.27 -6.45
C VAL A 296 9.62 -1.52 -6.19
N GLU A 297 9.59 -0.48 -5.35
CA GLU A 297 10.79 0.30 -5.02
C GLU A 297 11.25 -0.01 -3.60
N LEU A 298 12.47 -0.53 -3.44
CA LEU A 298 13.07 -0.78 -2.14
C LEU A 298 14.19 0.21 -1.90
N LYS A 299 14.17 0.91 -0.76
CA LYS A 299 15.25 1.80 -0.35
C LYS A 299 16.15 1.08 0.65
N ILE A 300 17.38 0.82 0.26
CA ILE A 300 18.38 0.09 1.05
C ILE A 300 19.48 1.06 1.42
N LEU A 301 19.93 1.05 2.67
CA LEU A 301 21.03 1.90 3.11
C LEU A 301 22.32 1.52 2.37
N LYS A 302 23.03 2.49 1.77
CA LYS A 302 24.29 2.30 1.03
C LYS A 302 25.30 1.48 1.83
N THR A 303 25.47 1.82 3.10
CA THR A 303 26.41 1.14 4.01
C THR A 303 26.06 -0.33 4.25
N ALA A 304 24.79 -0.72 4.11
CA ALA A 304 24.40 -2.13 4.17
C ALA A 304 24.80 -2.93 2.92
N LEU A 305 25.06 -2.26 1.78
CA LEU A 305 25.52 -2.89 0.53
C LEU A 305 27.05 -3.05 0.48
N ILE A 306 27.80 -2.22 1.21
CA ILE A 306 29.27 -2.16 1.18
C ILE A 306 29.92 -3.32 1.97
N ASN A 307 29.25 -3.84 3.00
CA ASN A 307 29.87 -4.77 3.95
C ASN A 307 29.83 -6.24 3.53
N ALA A 308 28.75 -6.67 2.86
CA ALA A 308 28.54 -8.05 2.46
C ALA A 308 27.54 -8.16 1.30
N ASP A 309 27.55 -9.29 0.60
CA ASP A 309 26.52 -9.61 -0.40
C ASP A 309 25.13 -9.60 0.26
N VAL A 310 24.14 -9.03 -0.42
CA VAL A 310 22.75 -8.95 0.04
C VAL A 310 21.86 -9.75 -0.89
N LYS A 311 21.08 -10.66 -0.33
CA LYS A 311 20.12 -11.50 -1.03
C LYS A 311 18.71 -11.06 -0.70
N ILE A 312 17.90 -10.65 -1.68
CA ILE A 312 16.51 -10.23 -1.53
C ILE A 312 15.58 -11.26 -2.16
N LYS A 313 14.64 -11.78 -1.38
CA LYS A 313 13.58 -12.70 -1.80
C LYS A 313 12.24 -11.97 -1.77
N ILE A 314 11.51 -12.00 -2.89
CA ILE A 314 10.16 -11.43 -3.03
C ILE A 314 9.17 -12.55 -3.33
N GLY A 315 8.17 -12.68 -2.46
CA GLY A 315 7.04 -13.60 -2.67
C GLY A 315 5.86 -12.87 -3.31
N LEU A 316 5.25 -13.51 -4.31
CA LEU A 316 4.02 -13.03 -4.94
C LEU A 316 2.84 -13.92 -4.55
N LYS A 317 1.77 -13.31 -4.04
CA LYS A 317 0.63 -14.06 -3.48
C LYS A 317 -0.06 -14.91 -4.54
N GLY A 318 0.06 -16.23 -4.43
CA GLY A 318 -0.68 -17.17 -5.29
C GLY A 318 -0.27 -17.12 -6.77
N ILE A 319 0.85 -16.47 -7.09
CA ILE A 319 1.44 -16.46 -8.42
C ILE A 319 2.55 -17.52 -8.43
N LYS A 320 2.45 -18.51 -9.32
CA LYS A 320 3.50 -19.50 -9.50
C LYS A 320 4.64 -18.84 -10.26
N ILE A 321 5.77 -18.67 -9.60
CA ILE A 321 6.99 -18.16 -10.23
C ILE A 321 7.66 -19.34 -10.93
N SER A 322 8.02 -19.15 -12.20
CA SER A 322 8.75 -20.12 -13.02
C SER A 322 9.66 -19.30 -13.91
N LEU A 323 10.81 -18.88 -13.39
CA LEU A 323 11.83 -18.25 -14.24
C LEU A 323 12.40 -19.31 -15.20
N SER A 324 12.73 -18.93 -16.43
CA SER A 324 13.29 -19.85 -17.44
C SER A 324 14.66 -20.41 -17.06
N THR A 325 15.28 -19.90 -15.99
CA THR A 325 16.43 -20.49 -15.30
C THR A 325 15.94 -21.15 -13.99
N SER A 326 16.23 -22.43 -13.90
CA SER A 326 15.62 -23.39 -12.99
C SER A 326 16.00 -23.24 -11.51
N VAL A 327 15.38 -22.36 -10.71
CA VAL A 327 15.45 -22.48 -9.21
C VAL A 327 14.21 -21.96 -8.43
N TYR A 328 13.32 -21.13 -8.99
CA TYR A 328 12.39 -20.37 -8.12
C TYR A 328 10.96 -20.92 -8.11
N ASN A 329 10.59 -21.69 -7.09
CA ASN A 329 9.24 -22.27 -7.01
C ASN A 329 8.18 -21.41 -6.29
N LYS A 330 8.53 -20.29 -5.64
CA LYS A 330 7.57 -19.35 -4.98
C LYS A 330 8.08 -17.92 -4.76
N THR A 331 9.39 -17.70 -4.69
CA THR A 331 10.01 -16.41 -4.37
C THR A 331 11.05 -16.05 -5.44
N VAL A 332 11.08 -14.78 -5.87
CA VAL A 332 12.18 -14.27 -6.72
C VAL A 332 13.36 -13.92 -5.82
N GLU A 333 14.53 -14.50 -6.04
CA GLU A 333 15.77 -14.14 -5.32
C GLU A 333 16.61 -13.17 -6.16
N LEU A 334 17.14 -12.12 -5.54
CA LEU A 334 18.06 -11.12 -6.11
C LEU A 334 19.34 -11.13 -5.28
N ASN A 335 20.49 -11.41 -5.90
CA ASN A 335 21.79 -11.34 -5.24
C ASN A 335 22.50 -10.04 -5.62
N ILE A 336 22.87 -9.23 -4.63
CA ILE A 336 23.58 -7.96 -4.75
C ILE A 336 24.99 -8.18 -4.21
N LYS A 337 26.03 -7.87 -5.01
CA LYS A 337 27.43 -8.11 -4.64
C LYS A 337 28.07 -6.93 -3.92
N LYS A 338 29.00 -7.22 -3.01
CA LYS A 338 29.77 -6.27 -2.18
C LYS A 338 30.53 -5.18 -2.95
N SER A 339 30.89 -5.38 -4.22
CA SER A 339 31.92 -4.57 -4.89
C SER A 339 31.50 -3.19 -5.37
N THR A 340 30.24 -2.77 -5.25
CA THR A 340 29.81 -1.46 -5.73
C THR A 340 28.66 -0.85 -4.95
N ALA A 341 28.77 0.46 -4.69
CA ALA A 341 27.67 1.31 -4.24
C ALA A 341 26.50 1.40 -5.25
N THR A 342 26.64 0.76 -6.42
CA THR A 342 25.66 0.66 -7.49
C THR A 342 25.28 -0.80 -7.74
N PHE A 343 24.02 -1.03 -8.10
CA PHE A 343 23.52 -2.31 -8.56
C PHE A 343 24.17 -2.65 -9.92
N GLU A 344 25.21 -3.48 -9.96
CA GLU A 344 25.93 -3.76 -11.23
C GLU A 344 25.42 -4.99 -11.97
N SER A 345 25.01 -6.05 -11.27
CA SER A 345 24.55 -7.29 -11.90
C SER A 345 23.61 -8.12 -11.03
N PHE A 346 22.71 -8.87 -11.67
CA PHE A 346 21.74 -9.80 -11.10
C PHE A 346 21.89 -11.16 -11.80
N ASP A 347 22.24 -12.23 -11.06
CA ASP A 347 22.38 -13.61 -11.60
C ASP A 347 23.24 -13.73 -12.89
N GLY A 348 24.16 -12.78 -13.10
CA GLY A 348 25.00 -12.69 -14.30
C GLY A 348 24.49 -11.74 -15.40
N ASP A 349 23.28 -11.18 -15.28
CA ASP A 349 22.73 -10.15 -16.16
C ASP A 349 23.00 -8.74 -15.59
N ASN A 350 23.40 -7.79 -16.44
CA ASN A 350 23.66 -6.41 -16.00
C ASN A 350 22.38 -5.71 -15.56
N ILE A 351 22.46 -4.96 -14.46
CA ILE A 351 21.37 -4.08 -14.03
C ILE A 351 21.47 -2.79 -14.86
N ASN A 352 20.34 -2.30 -15.34
CA ASN A 352 20.29 -1.12 -16.20
C ASN A 352 20.90 0.09 -15.46
N GLU A 353 21.43 1.09 -16.17
CA GLU A 353 21.99 2.32 -15.59
C GLU A 353 21.04 3.02 -14.58
N ASP A 354 19.73 2.79 -14.68
CA ASP A 354 18.68 3.33 -13.80
C ASP A 354 18.44 2.54 -12.49
N GLY A 355 19.19 1.46 -12.22
CA GLY A 355 18.98 0.61 -11.04
C GLY A 355 17.70 -0.26 -11.09
N GLU A 356 17.18 -0.53 -12.30
CA GLU A 356 15.98 -1.35 -12.52
C GLU A 356 16.36 -2.81 -12.82
N VAL A 357 15.82 -3.75 -12.03
CA VAL A 357 15.90 -5.20 -12.27
C VAL A 357 14.58 -5.68 -12.86
N LYS A 358 14.64 -6.34 -14.03
CA LYS A 358 13.46 -6.92 -14.70
C LYS A 358 13.33 -8.40 -14.40
N LEU A 359 12.15 -8.80 -13.97
CA LEU A 359 11.80 -10.17 -13.63
C LEU A 359 10.65 -10.65 -14.51
N TYR A 360 10.73 -11.90 -14.97
CA TYR A 360 9.72 -12.51 -15.83
C TYR A 360 9.04 -13.66 -15.09
N VAL A 361 7.74 -13.53 -14.84
CA VAL A 361 6.97 -14.47 -14.01
C VAL A 361 5.82 -15.06 -14.81
N ASP A 362 5.66 -16.39 -14.80
CA ASP A 362 4.51 -17.09 -15.40
C ASP A 362 3.23 -16.88 -14.56
N ALA A 363 2.64 -15.70 -14.69
CA ALA A 363 1.46 -15.27 -13.93
C ALA A 363 0.18 -15.28 -14.79
N LYS A 364 -0.14 -16.43 -15.40
CA LYS A 364 -1.34 -16.61 -16.23
C LYS A 364 -2.62 -16.19 -15.50
N CYS A 365 -2.83 -16.71 -14.29
CA CYS A 365 -4.02 -16.44 -13.50
C CYS A 365 -4.14 -14.94 -13.15
N CYS A 366 -5.33 -14.35 -13.31
CA CYS A 366 -5.59 -12.97 -12.92
C CYS A 366 -5.81 -12.80 -11.40
N CYS A 367 -5.78 -13.87 -10.60
CA CYS A 367 -5.90 -13.75 -9.15
C CYS A 367 -4.74 -12.94 -8.57
N ASN A 368 -5.04 -12.09 -7.59
CA ASN A 368 -4.03 -11.32 -6.83
C ASN A 368 -3.10 -10.44 -7.70
N ARG A 369 -3.52 -10.07 -8.92
CA ARG A 369 -2.84 -9.08 -9.76
C ARG A 369 -3.82 -8.21 -10.52
N GLY A 370 -3.36 -7.08 -11.03
CA GLY A 370 -4.08 -6.29 -12.01
C GLY A 370 -4.27 -7.06 -13.32
N MET A 371 -5.37 -6.77 -14.00
CA MET A 371 -5.68 -7.26 -15.33
C MET A 371 -4.84 -6.51 -16.35
N THR A 372 -4.15 -7.25 -17.20
CA THR A 372 -3.32 -6.68 -18.27
C THR A 372 -4.19 -6.16 -19.42
N LYS A 373 -3.59 -5.53 -20.44
CA LYS A 373 -4.35 -5.09 -21.63
C LYS A 373 -5.02 -6.27 -22.32
N THR A 374 -4.26 -7.35 -22.46
CA THR A 374 -4.74 -8.61 -23.02
C THR A 374 -5.90 -9.19 -22.19
N ASP A 375 -5.81 -9.16 -20.86
CA ASP A 375 -6.90 -9.65 -20.01
C ASP A 375 -8.19 -8.85 -20.25
N LEU A 376 -8.13 -7.51 -20.16
CA LEU A 376 -9.31 -6.68 -20.36
C LEU A 376 -9.89 -6.78 -21.76
N GLN A 377 -9.07 -7.00 -22.79
CA GLN A 377 -9.57 -7.24 -24.15
C GLN A 377 -10.46 -8.48 -24.20
N ASN A 378 -10.11 -9.55 -23.48
CA ASN A 378 -10.89 -10.79 -23.46
C ASN A 378 -12.06 -10.73 -22.46
N LEU A 379 -11.92 -9.98 -21.37
CA LEU A 379 -12.97 -9.81 -20.35
C LEU A 379 -14.07 -8.82 -20.81
N ALA A 380 -13.69 -7.81 -21.60
CA ALA A 380 -14.58 -6.76 -22.10
C ALA A 380 -14.43 -6.59 -23.63
N PRO A 381 -14.76 -7.61 -24.43
CA PRO A 381 -14.54 -7.59 -25.89
C PRO A 381 -15.39 -6.54 -26.61
N ASN A 382 -16.56 -6.22 -26.06
CA ASN A 382 -17.49 -5.22 -26.62
C ASN A 382 -17.13 -3.77 -26.25
N ALA A 383 -16.20 -3.56 -25.30
CA ALA A 383 -15.63 -2.25 -25.04
C ALA A 383 -14.63 -1.88 -26.15
N THR A 384 -14.49 -0.59 -26.47
CA THR A 384 -13.44 -0.15 -27.41
C THR A 384 -12.06 -0.27 -26.74
N ALA A 385 -10.99 -0.41 -27.54
CA ALA A 385 -9.63 -0.41 -27.00
C ALA A 385 -9.33 0.87 -26.19
N ALA A 386 -9.77 2.02 -26.69
CA ALA A 386 -9.61 3.30 -26.00
C ALA A 386 -10.31 3.34 -24.64
N ASN A 387 -11.53 2.79 -24.52
CA ASN A 387 -12.24 2.75 -23.24
C ASN A 387 -11.60 1.76 -22.27
N ARG A 388 -11.16 0.59 -22.75
CA ARG A 388 -10.41 -0.36 -21.91
C ARG A 388 -9.13 0.28 -21.37
N ASP A 389 -8.34 0.93 -22.23
CA ASP A 389 -7.11 1.60 -21.82
C ASP A 389 -7.37 2.76 -20.84
N LYS A 390 -8.44 3.53 -21.06
CA LYS A 390 -8.83 4.65 -20.19
C LYS A 390 -9.10 4.21 -18.75
N TYR A 391 -9.80 3.09 -18.55
CA TYR A 391 -10.27 2.66 -17.23
C TYR A 391 -9.47 1.50 -16.63
N ARG A 392 -8.50 0.91 -17.35
CA ARG A 392 -7.75 -0.27 -16.87
C ARG A 392 -7.12 -0.04 -15.50
N ASP A 393 -6.37 1.05 -15.36
CA ASP A 393 -5.62 1.32 -14.14
C ASP A 393 -6.58 1.61 -12.97
N GLY A 394 -7.62 2.42 -13.19
CA GLY A 394 -8.68 2.69 -12.21
C GLY A 394 -9.39 1.41 -11.74
N ILE A 395 -9.74 0.51 -12.66
CA ILE A 395 -10.36 -0.78 -12.34
C ILE A 395 -9.40 -1.67 -11.53
N ASN A 396 -8.12 -1.72 -11.91
CA ASN A 396 -7.12 -2.54 -11.21
C ASN A 396 -6.86 -2.03 -9.79
N ILE A 397 -6.69 -0.72 -9.63
CA ILE A 397 -6.59 -0.05 -8.34
C ILE A 397 -7.82 -0.38 -7.50
N THR A 398 -9.02 -0.19 -8.06
CA THR A 398 -10.29 -0.51 -7.40
C THR A 398 -10.35 -1.98 -6.95
N CYS A 399 -9.96 -2.93 -7.80
CA CYS A 399 -9.97 -4.34 -7.42
C CYS A 399 -9.06 -4.62 -6.21
N ASN A 400 -7.88 -4.01 -6.19
CA ASN A 400 -6.95 -4.16 -5.07
C ASN A 400 -7.47 -3.50 -3.79
N GLU A 401 -7.85 -2.23 -3.90
CA GLU A 401 -8.33 -1.39 -2.79
C GLU A 401 -9.61 -1.93 -2.17
N PHE A 402 -10.47 -2.58 -2.95
CA PHE A 402 -11.72 -3.15 -2.47
C PHE A 402 -11.67 -4.66 -2.22
N GLY A 403 -10.53 -5.33 -2.48
CA GLY A 403 -10.34 -6.73 -2.11
C GLY A 403 -11.02 -7.72 -3.06
N ILE A 404 -11.17 -7.33 -4.33
CA ILE A 404 -11.72 -8.13 -5.43
C ILE A 404 -10.54 -8.85 -6.08
N HIS A 405 -10.02 -9.88 -5.41
CA HIS A 405 -8.72 -10.45 -5.76
C HIS A 405 -8.82 -11.70 -6.63
N THR A 406 -9.90 -12.48 -6.51
CA THR A 406 -10.07 -13.75 -7.25
C THR A 406 -10.58 -13.53 -8.67
N CYS A 407 -10.38 -14.53 -9.53
CA CYS A 407 -10.89 -14.50 -10.90
C CYS A 407 -12.42 -14.48 -10.90
N LEU A 408 -13.08 -15.27 -10.04
CA LEU A 408 -14.53 -15.29 -9.94
C LEU A 408 -15.10 -13.93 -9.51
N GLU A 409 -14.54 -13.31 -8.47
CA GLU A 409 -14.99 -11.98 -8.00
C GLU A 409 -14.83 -10.92 -9.10
N LYS A 410 -13.69 -10.92 -9.81
CA LYS A 410 -13.43 -10.03 -10.94
C LYS A 410 -14.43 -10.25 -12.09
N ALA A 411 -14.75 -11.51 -12.40
CA ALA A 411 -15.73 -11.85 -13.43
C ALA A 411 -17.11 -11.27 -13.10
N HIS A 412 -17.59 -11.48 -11.87
CA HIS A 412 -18.86 -10.91 -11.41
C HIS A 412 -18.85 -9.39 -11.40
N PHE A 413 -17.78 -8.78 -10.86
CA PHE A 413 -17.66 -7.33 -10.80
C PHE A 413 -17.67 -6.68 -12.19
N LEU A 414 -16.85 -7.18 -13.11
CA LEU A 414 -16.80 -6.68 -14.48
C LEU A 414 -18.08 -6.93 -15.26
N ALA A 415 -18.70 -8.11 -15.11
CA ALA A 415 -19.95 -8.41 -15.82
C ALA A 415 -21.06 -7.41 -15.50
N GLN A 416 -21.17 -7.01 -14.22
CA GLN A 416 -22.11 -5.98 -13.80
C GLN A 416 -21.70 -4.60 -14.32
N MET A 417 -20.44 -4.21 -14.12
CA MET A 417 -19.90 -2.91 -14.57
C MET A 417 -20.10 -2.69 -16.07
N LEU A 418 -19.86 -3.72 -16.90
CA LEU A 418 -20.02 -3.64 -18.35
C LEU A 418 -21.47 -3.39 -18.77
N VAL A 419 -22.46 -3.84 -18.00
CA VAL A 419 -23.86 -3.52 -18.28
C VAL A 419 -24.19 -2.10 -17.84
N GLU A 420 -23.81 -1.72 -16.62
CA GLU A 420 -24.11 -0.37 -16.09
C GLU A 420 -23.46 0.74 -16.91
N SER A 421 -22.24 0.52 -17.41
CA SER A 421 -21.47 1.54 -18.11
C SER A 421 -21.55 1.44 -19.64
N ALA A 422 -22.48 0.64 -20.19
CA ALA A 422 -22.58 0.33 -21.62
C ALA A 422 -21.23 -0.09 -22.26
N ASN A 423 -20.58 -1.11 -21.70
CA ASN A 423 -19.24 -1.58 -22.10
C ASN A 423 -18.17 -0.48 -22.02
N LEU A 424 -18.08 0.14 -20.84
CA LEU A 424 -17.14 1.23 -20.51
C LEU A 424 -17.28 2.49 -21.39
N SER A 425 -18.38 2.68 -22.13
CA SER A 425 -18.56 3.88 -22.96
C SER A 425 -19.29 5.02 -22.24
N ALA A 426 -20.02 4.73 -21.17
CA ALA A 426 -20.82 5.70 -20.44
C ALA A 426 -20.43 5.75 -18.96
N VAL A 427 -20.23 6.95 -18.46
CA VAL A 427 -20.04 7.27 -17.03
C VAL A 427 -21.14 8.19 -16.49
N GLU A 428 -22.10 8.56 -17.33
CA GLU A 428 -23.31 9.29 -16.97
C GLU A 428 -24.48 8.62 -17.70
N GLU A 429 -25.61 8.49 -17.01
CA GLU A 429 -26.85 7.94 -17.56
C GLU A 429 -27.37 8.81 -18.72
N GLY A 430 -27.67 8.18 -19.86
CA GLY A 430 -28.21 8.89 -21.02
C GLY A 430 -29.71 9.15 -20.90
N ASN A 431 -30.21 10.18 -21.60
CA ASN A 431 -31.64 10.50 -21.74
C ASN A 431 -32.40 10.77 -20.42
N VAL A 432 -31.70 11.26 -19.39
CA VAL A 432 -32.30 11.64 -18.10
C VAL A 432 -32.51 13.15 -18.01
N ASN A 433 -33.65 13.57 -17.46
CA ASN A 433 -33.95 14.96 -17.17
C ASN A 433 -33.22 15.44 -15.91
N SER A 434 -33.03 16.76 -15.78
CA SER A 434 -32.37 17.36 -14.62
C SER A 434 -33.09 17.12 -13.28
N THR A 435 -34.37 16.74 -13.30
CA THR A 435 -35.19 16.42 -12.13
C THR A 435 -35.26 14.93 -11.82
N ASP A 436 -34.85 14.06 -12.77
CA ASP A 436 -34.92 12.61 -12.59
C ASP A 436 -34.02 12.19 -11.43
N TYR A 437 -34.50 11.20 -10.66
CA TYR A 437 -33.85 10.75 -9.43
C TYR A 437 -33.59 11.87 -8.41
N GLY A 438 -34.37 12.95 -8.45
CA GLY A 438 -34.18 14.14 -7.62
C GLY A 438 -32.96 14.97 -7.99
N GLY A 439 -32.47 14.87 -9.23
CA GLY A 439 -31.28 15.56 -9.73
C GLY A 439 -29.96 14.80 -9.50
N PHE A 440 -30.05 13.50 -9.22
CA PHE A 440 -28.92 12.58 -8.97
C PHE A 440 -29.00 11.35 -9.87
N PRO A 441 -28.88 11.53 -11.21
CA PRO A 441 -28.89 10.41 -12.16
C PRO A 441 -27.66 9.51 -12.00
N GLY A 442 -27.65 8.36 -12.69
CA GLY A 442 -26.51 7.44 -12.69
C GLY A 442 -25.19 8.10 -13.09
N ARG A 443 -24.14 7.95 -12.26
CA ARG A 443 -22.75 8.34 -12.60
C ARG A 443 -21.71 7.29 -12.20
N GLY A 444 -20.57 7.30 -12.89
CA GLY A 444 -19.48 6.34 -12.72
C GLY A 444 -19.73 5.01 -13.44
N LEU A 445 -18.79 4.09 -13.35
CA LEU A 445 -18.85 2.81 -14.09
C LEU A 445 -19.88 1.83 -13.52
N MET A 446 -20.40 2.07 -12.30
CA MET A 446 -21.49 1.30 -11.71
C MET A 446 -22.77 2.15 -11.51
N GLN A 447 -22.85 3.31 -12.17
CA GLN A 447 -24.05 4.17 -12.21
C GLN A 447 -24.66 4.43 -10.82
N LEU A 448 -23.91 5.09 -9.92
CA LEU A 448 -24.47 5.53 -8.64
C LEU A 448 -25.65 6.48 -8.88
N THR A 449 -26.79 6.16 -8.28
CA THR A 449 -28.06 6.89 -8.48
C THR A 449 -28.70 7.26 -7.15
N TYR A 450 -29.46 8.36 -7.13
CA TYR A 450 -30.12 8.98 -5.97
C TYR A 450 -29.18 9.72 -5.01
N LYS A 451 -29.67 10.82 -4.44
CA LYS A 451 -28.94 11.70 -3.51
C LYS A 451 -28.24 10.95 -2.38
N ASN A 452 -28.95 10.02 -1.74
CA ASN A 452 -28.42 9.21 -0.65
C ASN A 452 -27.12 8.48 -1.02
N THR A 453 -27.07 7.90 -2.23
CA THR A 453 -25.90 7.14 -2.68
C THR A 453 -24.69 8.06 -2.90
N TYR A 454 -24.92 9.27 -3.43
CA TYR A 454 -23.87 10.28 -3.59
C TYR A 454 -23.37 10.80 -2.23
N GLU A 455 -24.28 11.04 -1.28
CA GLU A 455 -23.94 11.45 0.08
C GLU A 455 -23.08 10.38 0.78
N GLU A 456 -23.51 9.11 0.77
CA GLU A 456 -22.78 8.03 1.44
C GLU A 456 -21.41 7.73 0.78
N TYR A 457 -21.30 7.87 -0.55
CA TYR A 457 -20.00 7.76 -1.22
C TYR A 457 -19.09 8.95 -0.89
N GLY A 458 -19.64 10.17 -0.86
CA GLY A 458 -18.90 11.37 -0.45
C GLY A 458 -18.39 11.32 0.97
N GLU A 459 -19.21 10.82 1.90
CA GLU A 459 -18.80 10.53 3.28
C GLU A 459 -17.70 9.45 3.32
N PHE A 460 -17.79 8.43 2.45
CA PHE A 460 -16.77 7.41 2.38
C PHE A 460 -15.42 7.97 1.94
N VAL A 461 -15.34 8.81 0.90
CA VAL A 461 -14.05 9.36 0.42
C VAL A 461 -13.69 10.74 0.99
N ASP A 462 -14.49 11.28 1.90
CA ASP A 462 -14.37 12.62 2.49
C ASP A 462 -14.36 13.75 1.43
N GLU A 463 -15.30 13.70 0.49
CA GLU A 463 -15.44 14.69 -0.58
C GLU A 463 -16.91 15.00 -0.91
N ASP A 464 -17.20 16.24 -1.32
CA ASP A 464 -18.53 16.63 -1.75
C ASP A 464 -18.85 16.25 -3.19
N PHE A 465 -19.96 15.50 -3.36
CA PHE A 465 -20.56 15.11 -4.63
C PHE A 465 -22.01 15.57 -4.79
N THR A 466 -22.50 16.51 -3.96
CA THR A 466 -23.94 16.83 -3.92
C THR A 466 -24.27 18.31 -4.11
N SER A 467 -23.37 19.22 -3.71
CA SER A 467 -23.68 20.65 -3.63
C SER A 467 -23.97 21.31 -4.98
N SER A 468 -23.42 20.77 -6.06
CA SER A 468 -23.45 21.38 -7.39
C SER A 468 -23.36 20.33 -8.50
N GLN A 469 -23.63 20.75 -9.74
CA GLN A 469 -23.44 19.87 -10.90
C GLN A 469 -21.97 19.45 -11.05
N THR A 470 -21.03 20.38 -10.87
CA THR A 470 -19.60 20.09 -10.91
C THR A 470 -19.18 19.09 -9.82
N ALA A 471 -19.74 19.20 -8.61
CA ALA A 471 -19.50 18.23 -7.54
C ALA A 471 -19.97 16.82 -7.93
N LYS A 472 -21.20 16.70 -8.45
CA LYS A 472 -21.75 15.41 -8.93
C LYS A 472 -20.89 14.80 -10.05
N GLN A 473 -20.44 15.61 -11.01
CA GLN A 473 -19.67 15.18 -12.18
C GLN A 473 -18.27 14.67 -11.86
N LYS A 474 -17.77 14.84 -10.62
CA LYS A 474 -16.51 14.23 -10.21
C LYS A 474 -16.55 12.70 -10.27
N ILE A 475 -17.73 12.08 -10.05
CA ILE A 475 -17.91 10.62 -10.17
C ILE A 475 -17.69 10.13 -11.62
N GLU A 476 -17.78 11.01 -12.62
CA GLU A 476 -17.56 10.66 -14.03
C GLU A 476 -16.07 10.55 -14.40
N LYS A 477 -15.16 10.87 -13.46
CA LYS A 477 -13.71 10.94 -13.70
C LYS A 477 -12.97 10.01 -12.74
N GLU A 478 -11.82 9.50 -13.19
CA GLU A 478 -10.90 8.77 -12.30
C GLU A 478 -10.35 9.70 -11.20
N PRO A 479 -10.14 9.20 -9.96
CA PRO A 479 -10.31 7.80 -9.55
C PRO A 479 -11.77 7.38 -9.28
N HIS A 480 -12.70 8.33 -9.15
CA HIS A 480 -14.06 8.05 -8.66
C HIS A 480 -14.92 7.24 -9.62
N ALA A 481 -14.69 7.33 -10.93
CA ALA A 481 -15.41 6.55 -11.93
C ALA A 481 -15.32 5.05 -11.68
N SER A 482 -14.13 4.55 -11.33
CA SER A 482 -13.91 3.16 -10.94
C SER A 482 -14.14 2.91 -9.45
N ALA A 483 -13.59 3.77 -8.57
CA ALA A 483 -13.60 3.55 -7.12
C ALA A 483 -15.02 3.52 -6.53
N SER A 484 -15.94 4.33 -7.05
CA SER A 484 -17.35 4.31 -6.65
C SER A 484 -18.03 2.96 -6.92
N GLY A 485 -17.64 2.28 -8.01
CA GLY A 485 -18.11 0.95 -8.35
C GLY A 485 -17.59 -0.11 -7.36
N GLY A 486 -16.32 -0.04 -7.00
CA GLY A 486 -15.74 -0.92 -5.97
C GLY A 486 -16.40 -0.75 -4.61
N TRP A 487 -16.61 0.50 -4.17
CA TRP A 487 -17.34 0.83 -2.95
C TRP A 487 -18.77 0.29 -2.95
N PHE A 488 -19.49 0.47 -4.06
CA PHE A 488 -20.86 -0.03 -4.18
C PHE A 488 -20.91 -1.56 -4.07
N PHE A 489 -20.05 -2.23 -4.83
CA PHE A 489 -20.02 -3.69 -4.95
C PHE A 489 -19.59 -4.37 -3.65
N THR A 490 -18.70 -3.73 -2.89
CA THR A 490 -18.08 -4.37 -1.72
C THR A 490 -18.59 -3.84 -0.38
N LEU A 491 -19.07 -2.60 -0.26
CA LEU A 491 -19.38 -1.97 1.03
C LEU A 491 -20.83 -1.49 1.12
N PHE A 492 -21.28 -0.63 0.20
CA PHE A 492 -22.54 0.12 0.31
C PHE A 492 -23.79 -0.76 0.53
N LYS A 493 -23.87 -1.89 -0.17
CA LYS A 493 -25.00 -2.83 -0.08
C LYS A 493 -24.80 -3.89 1.00
N ALA A 494 -24.27 -3.50 2.16
CA ALA A 494 -23.94 -4.40 3.27
C ALA A 494 -23.04 -5.59 2.84
N ASN A 495 -22.09 -5.34 1.94
CA ASN A 495 -21.24 -6.34 1.30
C ASN A 495 -22.00 -7.44 0.51
N GLY A 496 -23.26 -7.21 0.16
CA GLY A 496 -24.11 -8.17 -0.53
C GLY A 496 -23.51 -8.69 -1.84
N PRO A 497 -23.22 -7.83 -2.84
CA PRO A 497 -22.74 -8.29 -4.14
C PRO A 497 -21.42 -9.05 -4.06
N VAL A 498 -20.45 -8.57 -3.27
CA VAL A 498 -19.17 -9.28 -3.09
C VAL A 498 -19.33 -10.63 -2.36
N ASN A 499 -20.25 -10.75 -1.41
CA ASN A 499 -20.50 -12.02 -0.73
C ASN A 499 -21.21 -13.02 -1.66
N ALA A 500 -22.18 -12.57 -2.44
CA ALA A 500 -22.86 -13.36 -3.45
C ALA A 500 -21.90 -13.82 -4.55
N SER A 501 -20.99 -12.95 -5.01
CA SER A 501 -20.01 -13.30 -6.05
C SER A 501 -19.01 -14.37 -5.60
N LYS A 502 -18.58 -14.36 -4.34
CA LYS A 502 -17.77 -15.45 -3.73
C LYS A 502 -18.51 -16.78 -3.75
N GLN A 503 -19.85 -16.74 -3.66
CA GLN A 503 -20.68 -17.93 -3.78
C GLN A 503 -20.99 -18.34 -5.21
N ASP A 504 -20.67 -17.49 -6.20
CA ASP A 504 -21.13 -17.60 -7.59
C ASP A 504 -22.65 -17.47 -7.74
N ASP A 505 -23.31 -16.74 -6.83
CA ASP A 505 -24.74 -16.43 -6.90
C ASP A 505 -24.98 -15.22 -7.81
N PHE A 506 -24.94 -15.46 -9.12
CA PHE A 506 -25.15 -14.44 -10.16
C PHE A 506 -26.49 -13.70 -10.03
N LEU A 507 -27.55 -14.41 -9.64
CA LEU A 507 -28.89 -13.84 -9.53
C LEU A 507 -28.95 -12.83 -8.39
N GLU A 508 -28.37 -13.16 -7.23
CA GLU A 508 -28.29 -12.23 -6.10
C GLU A 508 -27.38 -11.03 -6.43
N VAL A 509 -26.22 -11.25 -7.04
CA VAL A 509 -25.34 -10.14 -7.48
C VAL A 509 -26.11 -9.15 -8.36
N SER A 510 -26.79 -9.67 -9.39
CA SER A 510 -27.52 -8.84 -10.36
C SER A 510 -28.72 -8.12 -9.73
N ALA A 511 -29.48 -8.82 -8.88
CA ALA A 511 -30.65 -8.27 -8.20
C ALA A 511 -30.28 -7.13 -7.24
N ILE A 512 -29.12 -7.21 -6.58
CA ILE A 512 -28.64 -6.16 -5.70
C ILE A 512 -28.10 -4.96 -6.49
N VAL A 513 -27.32 -5.21 -7.54
CA VAL A 513 -26.72 -4.14 -8.36
C VAL A 513 -27.81 -3.34 -9.08
N ASN A 514 -28.69 -4.01 -9.81
CA ASN A 514 -29.75 -3.34 -10.58
C ASN A 514 -30.95 -2.94 -9.71
N GLY A 515 -31.11 -3.56 -8.54
CA GLY A 515 -32.32 -3.46 -7.74
C GLY A 515 -33.48 -4.33 -8.25
N GLY A 516 -33.27 -5.12 -9.31
CA GLY A 516 -34.24 -5.96 -10.02
C GLY A 516 -33.55 -6.81 -11.09
N PHE A 517 -34.25 -7.16 -12.17
CA PHE A 517 -33.71 -8.08 -13.20
C PHE A 517 -33.59 -7.43 -14.59
N ASN A 518 -33.50 -6.09 -14.66
CA ASN A 518 -33.27 -5.42 -15.93
C ASN A 518 -31.88 -5.78 -16.49
N GLY A 519 -31.85 -6.18 -17.75
CA GLY A 519 -30.63 -6.58 -18.46
C GLY A 519 -29.98 -7.88 -17.93
N LEU A 520 -30.71 -8.73 -17.17
CA LEU A 520 -30.14 -9.94 -16.58
C LEU A 520 -29.48 -10.85 -17.62
N ASN A 521 -30.12 -11.10 -18.77
CA ASN A 521 -29.56 -11.90 -19.85
C ASN A 521 -28.23 -11.33 -20.38
N LEU A 522 -28.13 -10.00 -20.48
CA LEU A 522 -26.90 -9.32 -20.90
C LEU A 522 -25.81 -9.45 -19.84
N ARG A 523 -26.15 -9.29 -18.55
CA ARG A 523 -25.22 -9.50 -17.42
C ARG A 523 -24.69 -10.93 -17.42
N LYS A 524 -25.57 -11.92 -17.69
CA LYS A 524 -25.19 -13.33 -17.78
C LYS A 524 -24.23 -13.56 -18.94
N SER A 525 -24.51 -13.01 -20.12
CA SER A 525 -23.64 -13.12 -21.29
C SER A 525 -22.24 -12.54 -21.04
N ASN A 526 -22.16 -11.38 -20.38
CA ASN A 526 -20.89 -10.78 -19.97
C ASN A 526 -20.16 -11.64 -18.93
N LEU A 527 -20.88 -12.22 -17.96
CA LEU A 527 -20.29 -13.12 -16.97
C LEU A 527 -19.76 -14.40 -17.61
N ASP A 528 -20.52 -15.01 -18.52
CA ASP A 528 -20.12 -16.21 -19.26
C ASP A 528 -18.87 -15.93 -20.11
N THR A 529 -18.79 -14.74 -20.73
CA THR A 529 -17.59 -14.26 -21.44
C THR A 529 -16.38 -14.17 -20.51
N CYS A 530 -16.54 -13.49 -19.37
CA CYS A 530 -15.47 -13.35 -18.38
C CYS A 530 -14.99 -14.71 -17.86
N LYS A 531 -15.91 -15.57 -17.42
CA LYS A 531 -15.61 -16.90 -16.88
C LYS A 531 -14.98 -17.81 -17.94
N SER A 532 -15.42 -17.73 -19.19
CA SER A 532 -14.86 -18.52 -20.29
C SER A 532 -13.39 -18.21 -20.57
N TYR A 533 -12.99 -16.94 -20.49
CA TYR A 533 -11.59 -16.56 -20.55
C TYR A 533 -10.83 -17.00 -19.29
N LEU A 534 -11.34 -16.62 -18.10
CA LEU A 534 -10.63 -16.82 -16.85
C LEU A 534 -10.42 -18.28 -16.46
N LYS A 535 -11.34 -19.20 -16.82
CA LYS A 535 -11.16 -20.64 -16.57
C LYS A 535 -10.00 -21.25 -17.36
N THR A 536 -9.53 -20.60 -18.43
CA THR A 536 -8.31 -21.02 -19.15
C THR A 536 -7.03 -20.66 -18.40
N LEU A 537 -7.12 -19.69 -17.47
CA LEU A 537 -6.00 -19.12 -16.73
C LEU A 537 -5.98 -19.52 -15.25
N CYS A 538 -7.15 -19.85 -14.70
CA CYS A 538 -7.38 -20.06 -13.27
C CYS A 538 -8.03 -21.42 -13.00
N SER A 539 -7.69 -22.00 -11.84
CA SER A 539 -8.19 -23.31 -11.39
C SER A 539 -9.42 -23.23 -10.48
N GLU A 540 -10.00 -22.05 -10.28
CA GLU A 540 -11.23 -21.89 -9.51
C GLU A 540 -12.39 -22.69 -10.13
N VAL A 541 -12.84 -23.73 -9.43
CA VAL A 541 -13.86 -24.67 -9.94
C VAL A 541 -15.14 -23.95 -10.36
N LYS A 542 -15.55 -22.92 -9.59
CA LYS A 542 -16.77 -22.13 -9.85
C LYS A 542 -16.73 -21.37 -11.18
N LEU A 543 -15.56 -21.15 -11.79
CA LEU A 543 -15.47 -20.56 -13.14
C LEU A 543 -16.09 -21.46 -14.22
N ASN A 544 -16.29 -22.75 -13.95
CA ASN A 544 -16.95 -23.67 -14.88
C ASN A 544 -18.48 -23.62 -14.82
N ASN A 545 -19.05 -23.01 -13.78
CA ASN A 545 -20.51 -22.91 -13.66
C ASN A 545 -21.05 -21.80 -14.58
N ASN A 546 -22.13 -22.10 -15.30
CA ASN A 546 -22.82 -21.15 -16.18
C ASN A 546 -24.35 -21.29 -16.08
N ILE A 547 -24.83 -22.03 -15.07
CA ILE A 547 -26.23 -22.27 -14.78
C ILE A 547 -26.52 -21.67 -13.41
N TYR A 548 -27.59 -20.87 -13.32
CA TYR A 548 -27.98 -20.17 -12.10
C TYR A 548 -29.47 -20.32 -11.91
N ASN A 549 -29.87 -21.29 -11.08
CA ASN A 549 -31.28 -21.57 -10.83
C ASN A 549 -31.83 -20.64 -9.74
N PHE A 550 -33.08 -20.22 -9.88
CA PHE A 550 -33.77 -19.43 -8.86
C PHE A 550 -33.77 -20.10 -7.48
N SER A 551 -33.99 -21.42 -7.42
CA SER A 551 -34.05 -22.20 -6.17
C SER A 551 -32.75 -22.20 -5.37
N ASP A 552 -31.62 -22.10 -6.06
CA ASP A 552 -30.29 -22.21 -5.47
C ASP A 552 -29.74 -20.84 -5.02
N SER A 553 -30.40 -19.77 -5.45
CA SER A 553 -30.02 -18.40 -5.13
C SER A 553 -30.71 -17.89 -3.87
N ASN A 554 -30.00 -17.03 -3.13
CA ASN A 554 -30.53 -16.32 -1.98
C ASN A 554 -31.73 -15.41 -2.32
N ILE A 555 -31.93 -15.05 -3.60
CA ILE A 555 -33.09 -14.26 -4.02
C ILE A 555 -34.43 -14.97 -3.76
N SER A 556 -34.44 -16.31 -3.74
CA SER A 556 -35.64 -17.12 -3.46
C SER A 556 -36.12 -17.02 -2.01
N SER A 557 -35.24 -16.57 -1.11
CA SER A 557 -35.56 -16.32 0.30
C SER A 557 -35.87 -14.85 0.59
N ASN A 558 -35.80 -13.98 -0.42
CA ASN A 558 -36.08 -12.56 -0.30
C ASN A 558 -37.37 -12.20 -1.04
N SER A 559 -38.40 -11.78 -0.30
CA SER A 559 -39.71 -11.53 -0.91
C SER A 559 -39.73 -10.41 -1.97
N THR A 560 -38.81 -9.43 -1.89
CA THR A 560 -38.67 -8.42 -2.96
C THR A 560 -38.10 -9.02 -4.22
N TYR A 561 -37.01 -9.78 -4.13
CA TYR A 561 -36.38 -10.35 -5.32
C TYR A 561 -37.13 -11.55 -5.87
N SER A 562 -37.82 -12.34 -5.04
CA SER A 562 -38.75 -13.38 -5.50
C SER A 562 -39.92 -12.77 -6.28
N PHE A 563 -40.49 -11.66 -5.80
CA PHE A 563 -41.53 -10.94 -6.54
C PHE A 563 -41.00 -10.32 -7.84
N GLY A 564 -39.81 -9.74 -7.79
CA GLY A 564 -39.11 -9.24 -8.98
C GLY A 564 -38.87 -10.35 -10.00
N TRP A 565 -38.41 -11.52 -9.57
CA TRP A 565 -38.20 -12.68 -10.43
C TRP A 565 -39.49 -13.05 -11.15
N ALA A 566 -40.58 -13.13 -10.39
CA ALA A 566 -41.89 -13.47 -10.91
C ALA A 566 -42.36 -12.51 -12.01
N ILE A 567 -42.46 -11.21 -11.71
CA ILE A 567 -43.03 -10.23 -12.65
C ILE A 567 -42.11 -9.96 -13.86
N TRP A 568 -40.82 -10.25 -13.77
CA TRP A 568 -39.92 -10.16 -14.93
C TRP A 568 -40.08 -11.34 -15.89
N HIS A 569 -40.37 -12.54 -15.40
CA HIS A 569 -40.61 -13.71 -16.25
C HIS A 569 -42.05 -13.83 -16.75
N ASP A 570 -43.01 -13.21 -16.05
CA ASP A 570 -44.42 -13.23 -16.43
C ASP A 570 -44.67 -12.40 -17.70
N SER A 571 -45.29 -13.04 -18.70
CA SER A 571 -45.64 -12.45 -20.00
C SER A 571 -46.69 -11.35 -19.89
N LYS A 572 -47.51 -11.35 -18.82
CA LYS A 572 -48.52 -10.31 -18.54
C LYS A 572 -47.90 -8.94 -18.22
N PHE A 573 -46.61 -8.89 -17.87
CA PHE A 573 -45.89 -7.66 -17.60
C PHE A 573 -44.78 -7.43 -18.64
N PRO A 574 -45.13 -7.08 -19.89
CA PRO A 574 -44.16 -6.95 -20.98
C PRO A 574 -43.16 -5.81 -20.77
N SER A 575 -43.52 -4.78 -19.98
CA SER A 575 -42.61 -3.68 -19.63
C SER A 575 -41.49 -4.07 -18.67
N LYS A 576 -41.51 -5.30 -18.13
CA LYS A 576 -40.42 -5.87 -17.35
C LYS A 576 -39.54 -6.70 -18.27
N GLU A 577 -38.46 -6.08 -18.75
CA GLU A 577 -37.55 -6.64 -19.74
C GLU A 577 -36.22 -7.08 -19.11
N GLY A 578 -35.44 -7.89 -19.85
CA GLY A 578 -34.10 -8.30 -19.44
C GLY A 578 -33.96 -9.79 -19.11
N VAL A 579 -35.06 -10.53 -19.09
CA VAL A 579 -35.12 -11.99 -18.98
C VAL A 579 -35.97 -12.56 -20.12
N GLU A 580 -35.79 -13.84 -20.41
CA GLU A 580 -36.74 -14.57 -21.23
C GLU A 580 -38.03 -14.82 -20.43
N LYS A 581 -39.19 -14.72 -21.08
CA LYS A 581 -40.47 -14.95 -20.41
C LYS A 581 -40.66 -16.46 -20.19
N SER A 582 -41.10 -16.83 -18.99
CA SER A 582 -41.28 -18.22 -18.59
C SER A 582 -42.29 -18.31 -17.47
N ASP A 583 -43.41 -18.97 -17.73
CA ASP A 583 -44.48 -19.15 -16.75
C ASP A 583 -44.02 -20.01 -15.57
N THR A 584 -43.14 -21.00 -15.84
CA THR A 584 -42.49 -21.81 -14.79
C THR A 584 -41.68 -20.95 -13.81
N GLU A 585 -40.84 -20.06 -14.34
CA GLU A 585 -40.02 -19.16 -13.50
C GLU A 585 -40.88 -18.09 -12.81
N ALA A 586 -41.91 -17.59 -13.50
CA ALA A 586 -42.88 -16.67 -12.94
C ALA A 586 -43.58 -17.29 -11.71
N LEU A 587 -44.12 -18.49 -11.89
CA LEU A 587 -44.82 -19.25 -10.85
C LEU A 587 -43.89 -19.61 -9.68
N ALA A 588 -42.63 -19.97 -9.95
CA ALA A 588 -41.64 -20.20 -8.90
C ALA A 588 -41.45 -18.97 -8.00
N GLY A 589 -41.32 -17.78 -8.60
CA GLY A 589 -41.22 -16.53 -7.87
C GLY A 589 -42.50 -16.19 -7.07
N TYR A 590 -43.69 -16.35 -7.68
CA TYR A 590 -44.96 -16.09 -7.01
C TYR A 590 -45.20 -17.02 -5.83
N ASN A 591 -44.91 -18.32 -5.98
CA ASN A 591 -45.00 -19.27 -4.88
C ASN A 591 -44.11 -18.85 -3.70
N LYS A 592 -42.86 -18.42 -3.94
CA LYS A 592 -42.00 -17.91 -2.86
C LYS A 592 -42.56 -16.66 -2.19
N VAL A 593 -43.19 -15.74 -2.92
CA VAL A 593 -43.83 -14.56 -2.33
C VAL A 593 -44.97 -14.95 -1.38
N ILE A 594 -45.77 -15.95 -1.78
CA ILE A 594 -46.89 -16.49 -0.99
C ILE A 594 -46.35 -17.22 0.24
N ASP A 595 -45.38 -18.12 0.09
CA ASP A 595 -44.75 -18.88 1.17
C ASP A 595 -44.12 -17.96 2.23
N LEU A 596 -43.47 -16.88 1.78
CA LEU A 596 -42.87 -15.87 2.67
C LEU A 596 -43.91 -14.94 3.32
N ASN A 597 -45.19 -15.06 2.96
CA ASN A 597 -46.30 -14.23 3.43
C ASN A 597 -45.96 -12.73 3.44
N SER A 598 -45.44 -12.24 2.31
CA SER A 598 -44.87 -10.90 2.21
C SER A 598 -45.93 -9.81 2.41
N ASN A 599 -45.64 -8.83 3.27
CA ASN A 599 -46.43 -7.60 3.42
C ASN A 599 -45.91 -6.43 2.54
N ARG A 600 -44.91 -6.70 1.69
CA ARG A 600 -44.31 -5.66 0.84
C ARG A 600 -45.26 -5.19 -0.26
N LYS A 601 -45.14 -3.91 -0.62
CA LYS A 601 -46.01 -3.24 -1.60
C LYS A 601 -45.27 -2.16 -2.39
N ASN A 602 -45.83 -1.78 -3.53
CA ASN A 602 -45.48 -0.59 -4.33
C ASN A 602 -44.02 -0.47 -4.82
N THR A 603 -43.22 -1.55 -4.74
CA THR A 603 -41.83 -1.57 -5.25
C THR A 603 -41.81 -1.87 -6.76
N TYR A 604 -40.81 -1.42 -7.51
CA TYR A 604 -40.74 -1.59 -8.98
C TYR A 604 -41.71 -0.70 -9.78
N GLY A 605 -42.19 0.38 -9.17
CA GLY A 605 -43.06 1.35 -9.83
C GLY A 605 -44.48 0.82 -10.13
N LEU A 606 -44.99 -0.14 -9.36
CA LEU A 606 -46.29 -0.78 -9.65
C LEU A 606 -47.42 0.25 -9.78
N LEU A 607 -47.45 1.25 -8.89
CA LEU A 607 -48.49 2.28 -8.90
C LEU A 607 -48.45 3.22 -10.13
N SER A 608 -47.33 3.29 -10.85
CA SER A 608 -47.22 4.05 -12.09
C SER A 608 -47.53 3.22 -13.35
N LEU A 609 -47.68 1.90 -13.21
CA LEU A 609 -47.88 1.00 -14.34
C LEU A 609 -49.35 0.58 -14.43
N SER A 610 -50.00 0.88 -15.55
CA SER A 610 -51.43 0.59 -15.77
C SER A 610 -51.76 -0.90 -15.71
N THR A 611 -50.81 -1.77 -16.09
CA THR A 611 -50.93 -3.24 -15.98
C THR A 611 -51.15 -3.71 -14.54
N PHE A 612 -50.81 -2.90 -13.53
CA PHE A 612 -51.02 -3.24 -12.13
C PHE A 612 -52.34 -2.70 -11.54
N ASN A 613 -53.17 -2.00 -12.31
CA ASN A 613 -54.39 -1.36 -11.81
C ASN A 613 -55.40 -2.34 -11.19
N GLU A 614 -55.52 -3.55 -11.76
CA GLU A 614 -56.43 -4.59 -11.27
C GLU A 614 -55.99 -5.24 -9.95
N TYR A 615 -54.77 -4.97 -9.50
CA TYR A 615 -54.20 -5.48 -8.25
C TYR A 615 -54.18 -4.43 -7.14
N ARG A 616 -54.70 -3.22 -7.40
CA ARG A 616 -54.78 -2.16 -6.39
C ARG A 616 -55.77 -2.51 -5.29
N THR A 617 -55.35 -2.24 -4.07
CA THR A 617 -56.14 -2.37 -2.85
C THR A 617 -56.21 -1.01 -2.18
N LYS A 618 -57.36 -0.68 -1.59
CA LYS A 618 -57.59 0.59 -0.90
C LYS A 618 -57.45 0.38 0.60
N GLU A 619 -56.68 1.25 1.24
CA GLU A 619 -56.49 1.25 2.69
C GLU A 619 -56.73 2.64 3.25
N THR A 620 -57.36 2.71 4.42
CA THR A 620 -57.51 3.98 5.13
C THR A 620 -56.35 4.17 6.09
N ILE A 621 -55.48 5.15 5.82
CA ILE A 621 -54.36 5.54 6.67
C ILE A 621 -54.59 6.96 7.12
N ASN A 622 -54.68 7.18 8.44
CA ASN A 622 -54.94 8.50 9.03
C ASN A 622 -56.18 9.22 8.43
N GLY A 623 -57.25 8.46 8.16
CA GLY A 623 -58.49 8.99 7.58
C GLY A 623 -58.40 9.35 6.09
N LYS A 624 -57.28 9.07 5.43
CA LYS A 624 -57.12 9.21 3.97
C LYS A 624 -57.08 7.84 3.31
N GLU A 625 -57.78 7.72 2.19
CA GLU A 625 -57.74 6.53 1.36
C GLU A 625 -56.44 6.54 0.54
N VAL A 626 -55.69 5.44 0.63
CA VAL A 626 -54.41 5.24 -0.05
C VAL A 626 -54.49 3.94 -0.83
N GLU A 627 -54.10 3.99 -2.10
CA GLU A 627 -54.02 2.80 -2.94
C GLU A 627 -52.65 2.13 -2.82
N ASN A 628 -52.67 0.80 -2.78
CA ASN A 628 -51.49 -0.04 -2.66
C ASN A 628 -51.59 -1.26 -3.57
N VAL A 629 -50.47 -1.66 -4.16
CA VAL A 629 -50.33 -2.95 -4.85
C VAL A 629 -49.42 -3.83 -4.00
N TYR A 630 -50.01 -4.82 -3.34
CA TYR A 630 -49.31 -5.81 -2.51
C TYR A 630 -48.75 -6.94 -3.35
N PHE A 631 -47.55 -7.41 -3.00
CA PHE A 631 -46.93 -8.53 -3.72
C PHE A 631 -47.76 -9.80 -3.63
N THR A 632 -48.31 -10.10 -2.46
CA THR A 632 -49.17 -11.28 -2.24
C THR A 632 -50.48 -11.20 -3.00
N THR A 633 -51.06 -10.01 -3.18
CA THR A 633 -52.27 -9.83 -4.02
C THR A 633 -51.99 -10.16 -5.48
N VAL A 634 -50.87 -9.66 -6.03
CA VAL A 634 -50.46 -9.98 -7.40
C VAL A 634 -50.13 -11.46 -7.53
N ALA A 635 -49.34 -12.01 -6.60
CA ALA A 635 -48.89 -13.40 -6.65
C ALA A 635 -50.05 -14.40 -6.60
N ASN A 636 -51.01 -14.23 -5.69
CA ASN A 636 -52.16 -15.13 -5.59
C ASN A 636 -53.03 -15.08 -6.85
N LYS A 637 -53.29 -13.88 -7.38
CA LYS A 637 -54.09 -13.74 -8.61
C LYS A 637 -53.38 -14.33 -9.83
N ARG A 638 -52.10 -14.00 -10.04
CA ARG A 638 -51.33 -14.53 -11.18
C ARG A 638 -51.15 -16.04 -11.10
N LYS A 639 -50.94 -16.59 -9.89
CA LYS A 639 -50.93 -18.04 -9.69
C LYS A 639 -52.25 -18.69 -10.12
N ALA A 640 -53.39 -18.13 -9.70
CA ALA A 640 -54.70 -18.64 -10.10
C ALA A 640 -54.90 -18.53 -11.62
N ASP A 641 -54.50 -17.42 -12.25
CA ASP A 641 -54.57 -17.26 -13.70
C ASP A 641 -53.78 -18.38 -14.44
N PHE A 642 -52.57 -18.73 -13.97
CA PHE A 642 -51.79 -19.82 -14.56
C PHE A 642 -52.42 -21.21 -14.35
N GLU A 643 -53.01 -21.46 -13.18
CA GLU A 643 -53.73 -22.71 -12.89
C GLU A 643 -54.97 -22.87 -13.78
N GLU A 644 -55.71 -21.78 -14.03
CA GLU A 644 -56.85 -21.77 -14.97
C GLU A 644 -56.42 -21.98 -16.42
N GLU A 645 -55.27 -21.42 -16.85
CA GLU A 645 -54.73 -21.62 -18.20
C GLU A 645 -54.32 -23.09 -18.43
N GLU A 646 -53.65 -23.75 -17.47
CA GLU A 646 -53.31 -25.18 -17.55
C GLU A 646 -54.55 -26.08 -17.58
N GLU A 647 -55.59 -25.77 -16.80
CA GLU A 647 -56.85 -26.54 -16.84
C GLU A 647 -57.55 -26.43 -18.21
N ASN A 648 -57.56 -25.23 -18.80
CA ASN A 648 -58.17 -25.01 -20.11
C ASN A 648 -57.41 -25.72 -21.23
N GLU A 649 -56.07 -25.69 -21.24
CA GLU A 649 -55.26 -26.42 -22.24
C GLU A 649 -55.47 -27.94 -22.15
N ASN A 650 -55.56 -28.49 -20.93
CA ASN A 650 -55.82 -29.91 -20.72
C ASN A 650 -57.24 -30.34 -21.13
N THR A 651 -58.24 -29.44 -21.09
CA THR A 651 -59.60 -29.76 -21.56
C THR A 651 -59.73 -29.78 -23.08
N ASP A 652 -58.95 -28.97 -23.82
CA ASP A 652 -59.02 -28.91 -25.29
C ASP A 652 -58.34 -30.12 -25.97
N GLU A 653 -57.33 -30.74 -25.35
CA GLU A 653 -56.73 -32.00 -25.83
C GLU A 653 -57.62 -33.23 -25.64
N SER A 654 -58.70 -33.13 -24.84
CA SER A 654 -59.62 -34.25 -24.56
C SER A 654 -60.78 -34.39 -25.56
N ASN A 655 -60.81 -33.58 -26.62
CA ASN A 655 -61.85 -33.65 -27.67
C ASN A 655 -61.40 -34.56 -28.83
N PRO A 656 -61.92 -35.80 -28.97
CA PRO A 656 -61.56 -36.64 -30.11
C PRO A 656 -62.13 -36.01 -31.37
N THR A 657 -61.25 -35.61 -32.28
CA THR A 657 -61.62 -35.14 -33.61
C THR A 657 -62.36 -36.26 -34.33
N THR A 658 -63.68 -36.15 -34.39
CA THR A 658 -64.53 -36.94 -35.28
C THR A 658 -64.11 -36.64 -36.72
N THR A 659 -63.44 -37.60 -37.33
CA THR A 659 -63.16 -37.63 -38.77
C THR A 659 -64.48 -37.73 -39.52
N PRO A 660 -64.80 -36.82 -40.46
CA PRO A 660 -65.91 -37.04 -41.38
C PRO A 660 -65.45 -38.04 -42.44
N ASN A 661 -66.08 -39.21 -42.43
CA ASN A 661 -66.12 -40.12 -43.57
C ASN A 661 -66.75 -39.38 -44.76
N GLU A 662 -66.09 -39.32 -45.92
CA GLU A 662 -66.72 -39.60 -47.23
C GLU A 662 -65.75 -39.54 -48.43
N ARG A 663 -65.71 -40.69 -49.13
CA ARG A 663 -65.33 -41.02 -50.53
C ARG A 663 -63.86 -41.14 -50.93
#